data_AF-A0A8J8G7U1-F1
#
_entry.id   AF-A0A8J8G7U1-F1
#
_cell.length_a   1.000
_cell.length_b   1.000
_cell.length_c   1.000
_cell.angle_alpha   90.00
_cell.angle_beta   90.00
_cell.angle_gamma   90.00
#
_symmetry.space_group_name_H-M   'P 1'
#
loop_
_entity.id
_entity.type
_entity.pdbx_description
1 polymer ?
#
loop_
_entity_poly.entity_id
_entity_poly.type
_entity_poly.pdbx_seq_one_letter_code
_entity_poly.pdbx_strand_id
1 'polypeptide(L)'
;MNKLILIFSLILFQVVSSQNNAIYFDKDWKKTSKANAAFYRPIPMKEVGELVLIRDFYMNGTLQFEGYTFKNNEEKYVGDISYYDENGNNSSFRQYINKTKNSTLEYYHANGKIRKTVHYKDGLKDGETAVYDNNGEVLMKGIYKNGKPVSGDFEFFSEDYDYNRGDEEEYNSNENTTEAQAIIVRPMMQNENTSRVETPTKKPENKTLKTISQKIFWRDSRVLAQELVYSIESYGRDLIQQKNYDKSGKLIQNITENNLTKYGNPIINGTEYKYFEQNNFAKEVKSTTPYVKEKITGKSTAYFPSGKILSETHYKDWQKENEIIYTENGTIKTKRIYKENDPYEGNFDENIGEFTVNLNYQNGKKEGEAIAKNEDGKIFAKGVYKNNEPYNGTFVVKLGRDNDEELINVENSKKTGLQKKFGHRIENLKETYTIQNEKLNGITTFYKDEEPIATLVYKDDEPMEGTLIEEESSTIFKNGQIVSEIYQDRYALNDENIVKQKFYENNQIAKIQDYSFSIVADPQEFYTGIFKNGKPFSGYFENDENREFKQVNYYENGQPKFQYSNDYLSNMDEYRHQYYDIKSTFKDGKIYDGIEYTIGSKQFISKYLTNGELKSFDWDLFAMNYFNRIHFELNGNSIEMHDLQENKKAKITLDFSEDNLSVKLYTDNYIVDERTYNTNKNLAGKFVESIITYRIEGEKLISNTIQIKFREHDNYAGSKFFYHAYSLINDEFKTAQNVFNNLSEIITLDKMESGEIDGNIISGVRLDPYGKPTDGTLITELPGNKYKIQVYEDGKLINTINNVAFKNLETELKKAFGRN
;
A
#
# COMPACT_ATOMS: atom_id res chain seq x y z
N MET A 1 33.42 -76.38 24.97
CA MET A 1 32.68 -76.22 26.25
C MET A 1 33.26 -75.03 26.99
N ASN A 2 32.44 -73.98 27.12
CA ASN A 2 32.33 -73.02 28.22
C ASN A 2 33.54 -72.39 28.93
N LYS A 3 33.49 -71.05 28.88
CA LYS A 3 33.72 -70.05 29.94
C LYS A 3 35.17 -69.69 30.29
N LEU A 4 35.60 -68.54 29.76
CA LEU A 4 36.56 -67.66 30.43
C LEU A 4 35.85 -66.31 30.70
N ILE A 5 35.87 -65.87 31.94
CA ILE A 5 35.35 -64.58 32.42
C ILE A 5 36.46 -63.91 33.25
N LEU A 6 36.58 -62.59 33.05
CA LEU A 6 37.25 -61.56 33.86
C LEU A 6 38.78 -61.52 33.90
N ILE A 7 39.37 -60.53 33.20
CA ILE A 7 39.89 -59.25 33.75
C ILE A 7 40.53 -58.50 32.57
N PHE A 8 39.93 -57.39 32.13
CA PHE A 8 40.65 -56.28 31.49
C PHE A 8 39.82 -55.00 31.70
N SER A 9 40.08 -54.38 32.84
CA SER A 9 39.71 -53.00 33.16
C SER A 9 40.91 -52.12 32.84
N LEU A 10 40.65 -50.95 32.24
CA LEU A 10 41.57 -49.85 31.95
C LEU A 10 42.66 -50.11 30.89
N ILE A 11 42.48 -49.47 29.72
CA ILE A 11 43.43 -48.57 29.02
C ILE A 11 43.03 -48.51 27.53
N LEU A 12 43.00 -47.29 26.98
CA LEU A 12 42.75 -46.87 25.58
C LEU A 12 41.30 -46.55 25.16
N PHE A 13 40.66 -45.62 25.87
CA PHE A 13 40.01 -44.48 25.20
C PHE A 13 40.79 -43.20 25.55
N GLN A 14 41.97 -43.05 24.95
CA GLN A 14 42.49 -41.71 24.64
C GLN A 14 42.23 -41.48 23.16
N VAL A 15 40.97 -41.18 22.83
CA VAL A 15 40.70 -40.33 21.67
C VAL A 15 40.93 -38.92 22.17
N VAL A 16 42.07 -38.37 21.74
CA VAL A 16 42.46 -36.97 21.75
C VAL A 16 41.30 -36.06 22.15
N SER A 17 41.34 -35.56 23.39
CA SER A 17 40.70 -34.31 23.74
C SER A 17 41.41 -33.22 22.95
N SER A 18 40.98 -33.01 21.70
CA SER A 18 41.17 -31.72 21.06
C SER A 18 40.53 -30.72 22.01
N GLN A 19 41.31 -29.77 22.51
CA GLN A 19 40.72 -28.53 23.03
C GLN A 19 39.89 -27.96 21.88
N ASN A 20 38.58 -28.23 21.89
CA ASN A 20 37.65 -27.63 20.94
C ASN A 20 37.59 -26.15 21.31
N ASN A 21 38.53 -25.38 20.78
CA ASN A 21 38.40 -23.95 20.75
C ASN A 21 37.11 -23.67 19.97
N ALA A 22 36.23 -22.86 20.57
CA ALA A 22 34.97 -22.46 19.99
C ALA A 22 34.77 -20.98 20.27
N ILE A 23 34.09 -20.29 19.36
CA ILE A 23 33.62 -18.94 19.57
C ILE A 23 32.23 -19.03 20.18
N TYR A 24 31.96 -18.28 21.25
CA TYR A 24 30.69 -18.31 21.96
C TYR A 24 29.92 -17.01 21.72
N PHE A 25 28.61 -17.09 21.54
CA PHE A 25 27.73 -15.95 21.26
C PHE A 25 26.54 -15.92 22.22
N ASP A 26 26.11 -14.73 22.63
CA ASP A 26 24.87 -14.52 23.38
C ASP A 26 23.63 -14.57 22.46
N LYS A 27 22.44 -14.30 23.01
CA LYS A 27 21.17 -14.33 22.26
C LYS A 27 21.11 -13.27 21.13
N ASP A 28 21.93 -12.22 21.22
CA ASP A 28 22.01 -11.13 20.24
C ASP A 28 23.18 -11.37 19.26
N TRP A 29 23.75 -12.57 19.21
CA TRP A 29 24.90 -12.93 18.38
C TRP A 29 26.18 -12.14 18.68
N LYS A 30 26.31 -11.56 19.88
CA LYS A 30 27.54 -10.88 20.30
C LYS A 30 28.48 -11.89 20.95
N LYS A 31 29.77 -11.80 20.62
CA LYS A 31 30.81 -12.66 21.20
C LYS A 31 30.83 -12.52 22.72
N THR A 32 30.80 -13.65 23.42
CA THR A 32 30.68 -13.70 24.88
C THR A 32 31.49 -14.85 25.48
N SER A 33 31.41 -15.02 26.80
CA SER A 33 31.98 -16.18 27.49
C SER A 33 31.05 -17.39 27.40
N LYS A 34 31.60 -18.61 27.50
CA LYS A 34 30.81 -19.86 27.49
C LYS A 34 29.65 -19.87 28.51
N ALA A 35 29.82 -19.21 29.66
CA ALA A 35 28.82 -19.18 30.72
C ALA A 35 27.58 -18.36 30.36
N ASN A 36 27.72 -17.36 29.49
CA ASN A 36 26.63 -16.46 29.07
C ASN A 36 26.14 -16.75 27.64
N ALA A 37 26.65 -17.82 27.03
CA ALA A 37 26.42 -18.13 25.64
C ALA A 37 25.05 -18.78 25.42
N ALA A 38 24.38 -18.41 24.34
CA ALA A 38 23.25 -19.13 23.77
C ALA A 38 23.70 -20.03 22.60
N PHE A 39 24.80 -19.66 21.92
CA PHE A 39 25.32 -20.36 20.76
C PHE A 39 26.84 -20.55 20.81
N TYR A 40 27.34 -21.50 20.04
CA TYR A 40 28.78 -21.66 19.81
C TYR A 40 29.12 -22.10 18.38
N ARG A 41 30.30 -21.69 17.92
CA ARG A 41 30.91 -22.06 16.64
C ARG A 41 32.21 -22.84 16.86
N PRO A 42 32.31 -24.10 16.44
CA PRO A 42 33.58 -24.84 16.48
C PRO A 42 34.64 -24.21 15.56
N ILE A 43 35.90 -24.18 16.00
CA ILE A 43 37.06 -23.83 15.16
C ILE A 43 38.11 -24.96 15.15
N PRO A 44 38.89 -25.14 14.06
CA PRO A 44 38.86 -24.37 12.81
C PRO A 44 37.62 -24.69 11.95
N MET A 45 37.17 -23.70 11.18
CA MET A 45 36.10 -23.88 10.21
C MET A 45 36.63 -24.56 8.94
N LYS A 46 35.75 -25.26 8.20
CA LYS A 46 36.16 -25.90 6.95
C LYS A 46 36.27 -24.85 5.84
N GLU A 47 37.48 -24.65 5.34
CA GLU A 47 37.76 -23.72 4.25
C GLU A 47 37.69 -24.40 2.87
N VAL A 48 37.11 -23.72 1.88
CA VAL A 48 37.01 -24.18 0.49
C VAL A 48 37.33 -23.00 -0.43
N GLY A 49 38.57 -22.93 -0.90
CA GLY A 49 39.04 -21.79 -1.72
C GLY A 49 38.91 -20.46 -0.97
N GLU A 50 38.10 -19.55 -1.50
CA GLU A 50 37.78 -18.24 -0.89
C GLU A 50 36.63 -18.26 0.13
N LEU A 51 36.01 -19.44 0.32
CA LEU A 51 34.88 -19.63 1.20
C LEU A 51 35.25 -20.34 2.50
N VAL A 52 34.38 -20.18 3.49
CA VAL A 52 34.37 -20.93 4.74
C VAL A 52 32.97 -21.49 5.00
N LEU A 53 32.88 -22.75 5.42
CA LEU A 53 31.64 -23.35 5.88
C LEU A 53 31.44 -23.01 7.36
N ILE A 54 30.43 -22.20 7.63
CA ILE A 54 30.00 -21.86 8.98
C ILE A 54 29.02 -22.92 9.47
N ARG A 55 29.23 -23.37 10.71
CA ARG A 55 28.31 -24.22 11.46
C ARG A 55 28.18 -23.70 12.89
N ASP A 56 27.02 -23.16 13.20
CA ASP A 56 26.69 -22.68 14.54
C ASP A 56 25.75 -23.63 15.25
N PHE A 57 25.87 -23.72 16.56
CA PHE A 57 25.15 -24.68 17.39
C PHE A 57 24.56 -23.99 18.60
N TYR A 58 23.36 -24.38 19.00
CA TYR A 58 22.83 -24.09 20.33
C TYR A 58 23.70 -24.72 21.42
N MET A 59 23.68 -24.19 22.63
CA MET A 59 24.45 -24.75 23.75
C MET A 59 24.09 -26.21 24.11
N ASN A 60 22.90 -26.69 23.72
CA ASN A 60 22.51 -28.10 23.85
C ASN A 60 23.19 -29.03 22.81
N GLY A 61 23.96 -28.47 21.87
CA GLY A 61 24.66 -29.20 20.81
C GLY A 61 23.87 -29.38 19.51
N THR A 62 22.63 -28.89 19.45
CA THR A 62 21.82 -28.90 18.22
C THR A 62 22.39 -27.91 17.20
N LEU A 63 22.54 -28.32 15.94
CA LEU A 63 22.94 -27.44 14.83
C LEU A 63 21.89 -26.34 14.69
N GLN A 64 22.30 -25.08 14.69
CA GLN A 64 21.44 -23.90 14.57
C GLN A 64 21.55 -23.28 13.17
N PHE A 65 22.74 -23.30 12.56
CA PHE A 65 22.98 -22.75 11.23
C PHE A 65 24.05 -23.56 10.47
N GLU A 66 23.87 -23.76 9.18
CA GLU A 66 24.88 -24.29 8.25
C GLU A 66 24.82 -23.50 6.93
N GLY A 67 25.97 -22.96 6.50
CA GLY A 67 26.05 -22.19 5.25
C GLY A 67 27.47 -21.78 4.88
N TYR A 68 27.72 -21.52 3.59
CA TYR A 68 28.99 -20.99 3.12
C TYR A 68 29.01 -19.46 3.12
N THR A 69 30.13 -18.88 3.55
CA THR A 69 30.38 -17.43 3.49
C THR A 69 31.78 -17.13 2.94
N PHE A 70 32.03 -15.89 2.56
CA PHE A 70 33.38 -15.47 2.18
C PHE A 70 34.28 -15.34 3.41
N LYS A 71 35.55 -15.79 3.29
CA LYS A 71 36.53 -15.71 4.39
C LYS A 71 36.76 -14.29 4.93
N ASN A 72 36.65 -13.29 4.07
CA ASN A 72 36.84 -11.88 4.42
C ASN A 72 35.54 -11.18 4.86
N ASN A 73 34.38 -11.83 4.72
CA ASN A 73 33.08 -11.27 5.10
C ASN A 73 32.08 -12.39 5.40
N GLU A 74 31.86 -12.65 6.69
CA GLU A 74 30.92 -13.68 7.17
C GLU A 74 29.44 -13.32 6.91
N GLU A 75 29.12 -12.08 6.48
CA GLU A 75 27.76 -11.65 6.14
C GLU A 75 27.43 -11.83 4.65
N LYS A 76 28.40 -12.24 3.82
CA LYS A 76 28.16 -12.57 2.41
C LYS A 76 28.04 -14.08 2.22
N TYR A 77 26.81 -14.54 2.06
CA TYR A 77 26.46 -15.95 1.88
C TYR A 77 26.61 -16.43 0.44
N VAL A 78 26.89 -17.72 0.28
CA VAL A 78 27.01 -18.40 -1.01
C VAL A 78 26.33 -19.76 -0.95
N GLY A 79 25.58 -20.11 -2.00
CA GLY A 79 24.91 -21.40 -2.09
C GLY A 79 23.75 -21.55 -1.12
N ASP A 80 23.50 -22.78 -0.69
CA ASP A 80 22.37 -23.10 0.19
C ASP A 80 22.74 -22.81 1.65
N ILE A 81 21.87 -22.10 2.37
CA ILE A 81 21.99 -21.88 3.81
C ILE A 81 20.75 -22.39 4.53
N SER A 82 20.95 -23.00 5.70
CA SER A 82 19.90 -23.64 6.48
C SER A 82 19.97 -23.22 7.94
N TYR A 83 18.81 -22.93 8.52
CA TYR A 83 18.62 -22.63 9.94
C TYR A 83 17.72 -23.68 10.58
N TYR A 84 17.96 -23.96 11.86
CA TYR A 84 17.21 -24.95 12.63
C TYR A 84 16.80 -24.38 13.98
N ASP A 85 15.70 -24.90 14.54
CA ASP A 85 15.26 -24.58 15.89
C ASP A 85 16.07 -25.34 16.96
N GLU A 86 15.89 -25.02 18.25
CA GLU A 86 16.58 -25.69 19.38
C GLU A 86 16.35 -27.21 19.44
N ASN A 87 15.26 -27.69 18.84
CA ASN A 87 14.89 -29.10 18.74
C ASN A 87 15.49 -29.80 17.52
N GLY A 88 16.20 -29.04 16.67
CA GLY A 88 16.88 -29.48 15.47
C GLY A 88 15.96 -29.61 14.26
N ASN A 89 14.75 -29.06 14.31
CA ASN A 89 13.86 -29.05 13.15
C ASN A 89 14.26 -27.92 12.20
N ASN A 90 14.09 -28.14 10.90
CA ASN A 90 14.26 -27.13 9.85
C ASN A 90 13.40 -25.90 10.19
N SER A 91 14.05 -24.73 10.29
CA SER A 91 13.40 -23.45 10.61
C SER A 91 13.32 -22.54 9.38
N SER A 92 14.43 -22.36 8.68
CA SER A 92 14.50 -21.52 7.48
C SER A 92 15.55 -22.04 6.50
N PHE A 93 15.35 -21.74 5.22
CA PHE A 93 16.25 -22.10 4.13
C PHE A 93 16.32 -20.93 3.15
N ARG A 94 17.52 -20.62 2.65
CA ARG A 94 17.74 -19.64 1.57
C ARG A 94 18.80 -20.18 0.61
N GLN A 95 18.75 -19.74 -0.65
CA GLN A 95 19.77 -20.07 -1.64
C GLN A 95 20.35 -18.78 -2.23
N TYR A 96 21.68 -18.65 -2.20
CA TYR A 96 22.42 -17.53 -2.75
C TYR A 96 23.17 -17.98 -4.00
N ILE A 97 23.40 -17.04 -4.91
CA ILE A 97 24.21 -17.29 -6.10
C ILE A 97 25.65 -17.65 -5.72
N ASN A 98 26.28 -18.51 -6.52
CA ASN A 98 27.68 -18.90 -6.36
C ASN A 98 28.53 -18.44 -7.54
N LYS A 99 29.00 -17.19 -7.47
CA LYS A 99 29.95 -16.59 -8.42
C LYS A 99 31.43 -16.92 -8.10
N THR A 100 31.68 -17.81 -7.15
CA THR A 100 33.04 -18.16 -6.71
C THR A 100 33.72 -19.13 -7.68
N LYS A 101 35.03 -19.29 -7.54
CA LYS A 101 35.77 -20.32 -8.30
C LYS A 101 35.42 -21.76 -7.87
N ASN A 102 34.73 -21.93 -6.76
CA ASN A 102 34.30 -23.24 -6.26
C ASN A 102 32.97 -23.63 -6.90
N SER A 103 33.02 -24.30 -8.05
CA SER A 103 31.83 -24.76 -8.77
C SER A 103 31.08 -25.89 -8.06
N THR A 104 31.66 -26.50 -7.01
CA THR A 104 31.04 -27.59 -6.25
C THR A 104 31.04 -27.25 -4.77
N LEU A 105 29.87 -27.30 -4.14
CA LEU A 105 29.70 -27.13 -2.70
C LEU A 105 29.17 -28.42 -2.07
N GLU A 106 29.73 -28.78 -0.92
CA GLU A 106 29.39 -29.99 -0.16
C GLU A 106 28.87 -29.61 1.23
N TYR A 107 27.80 -30.25 1.68
CA TYR A 107 27.20 -30.07 3.01
C TYR A 107 27.29 -31.38 3.79
N TYR A 108 27.28 -31.33 5.11
CA TYR A 108 27.72 -32.46 5.94
C TYR A 108 26.68 -32.91 6.96
N HIS A 109 26.61 -34.22 7.16
CA HIS A 109 25.94 -34.81 8.30
C HIS A 109 26.67 -34.44 9.60
N ALA A 110 26.00 -34.64 10.74
CA ALA A 110 26.60 -34.43 12.06
C ALA A 110 27.83 -35.34 12.30
N ASN A 111 27.88 -36.51 11.64
CA ASN A 111 29.02 -37.43 11.69
C ASN A 111 30.21 -37.02 10.79
N GLY A 112 30.11 -35.88 10.10
CA GLY A 112 31.17 -35.35 9.23
C GLY A 112 31.21 -35.94 7.81
N LYS A 113 30.35 -36.89 7.46
CA LYS A 113 30.22 -37.38 6.08
C LYS A 113 29.41 -36.41 5.21
N ILE A 114 29.62 -36.47 3.90
CA ILE A 114 28.87 -35.65 2.94
C ILE A 114 27.39 -36.05 2.99
N ARG A 115 26.53 -35.05 3.17
CA ARG A 115 25.07 -35.13 3.11
C ARG A 115 24.54 -34.73 1.75
N LYS A 116 25.13 -33.69 1.14
CA LYS A 116 24.65 -33.11 -0.11
C LYS A 116 25.82 -32.56 -0.90
N THR A 117 25.77 -32.73 -2.22
CA THR A 117 26.70 -32.10 -3.17
C THR A 117 25.90 -31.33 -4.20
N VAL A 118 26.31 -30.09 -4.49
CA VAL A 118 25.64 -29.19 -5.45
C VAL A 118 26.68 -28.61 -6.41
N HIS A 119 26.38 -28.63 -7.70
CA HIS A 119 27.22 -28.03 -8.75
C HIS A 119 26.64 -26.71 -9.24
N TYR A 120 27.53 -25.78 -9.57
CA TYR A 120 27.22 -24.42 -9.99
C TYR A 120 28.00 -24.04 -11.24
N LYS A 121 27.35 -23.24 -12.09
CA LYS A 121 27.95 -22.59 -13.25
C LYS A 121 27.30 -21.22 -13.43
N ASP A 122 28.11 -20.20 -13.72
CA ASP A 122 27.66 -18.82 -13.96
C ASP A 122 26.77 -18.26 -12.84
N GLY A 123 27.08 -18.60 -11.57
CA GLY A 123 26.31 -18.16 -10.40
C GLY A 123 25.16 -19.08 -10.00
N LEU A 124 24.66 -19.92 -10.90
CA LEU A 124 23.44 -20.71 -10.70
C LEU A 124 23.73 -22.21 -10.58
N LYS A 125 22.82 -22.98 -9.99
CA LYS A 125 22.92 -24.45 -9.95
C LYS A 125 22.96 -25.01 -11.38
N ASP A 126 23.98 -25.79 -11.71
CA ASP A 126 24.16 -26.40 -13.03
C ASP A 126 24.98 -27.69 -12.90
N GLY A 127 24.40 -28.81 -13.34
CA GLY A 127 24.97 -30.15 -13.19
C GLY A 127 24.22 -31.03 -12.19
N GLU A 128 24.87 -32.12 -11.75
CA GLU A 128 24.28 -33.12 -10.87
C GLU A 128 24.25 -32.65 -9.41
N THR A 129 23.10 -32.67 -8.76
CA THR A 129 22.98 -32.55 -7.30
C THR A 129 22.64 -33.91 -6.73
N ALA A 130 23.29 -34.29 -5.64
CA ALA A 130 23.10 -35.57 -4.97
C ALA A 130 22.91 -35.40 -3.47
N VAL A 131 22.05 -36.22 -2.87
CA VAL A 131 21.86 -36.33 -1.41
C VAL A 131 22.21 -37.75 -0.98
N TYR A 132 22.91 -37.85 0.14
CA TYR A 132 23.50 -39.08 0.67
C TYR A 132 22.96 -39.39 2.07
N ASP A 133 22.88 -40.68 2.40
CA ASP A 133 22.56 -41.14 3.74
C ASP A 133 23.76 -40.98 4.71
N ASN A 134 23.54 -41.30 6.00
CA ASN A 134 24.59 -41.25 7.03
C ASN A 134 25.75 -42.23 6.79
N ASN A 135 25.60 -43.20 5.88
CA ASN A 135 26.67 -44.11 5.50
C ASN A 135 27.51 -43.60 4.32
N GLY A 136 26.99 -42.62 3.56
CA GLY A 136 27.60 -42.07 2.35
C GLY A 136 27.03 -42.67 1.06
N GLU A 137 25.93 -43.44 1.14
CA GLU A 137 25.26 -43.99 -0.04
C GLU A 137 24.22 -43.01 -0.57
N VAL A 138 24.07 -42.98 -1.90
CA VAL A 138 23.17 -42.05 -2.59
C VAL A 138 21.71 -42.39 -2.32
N LEU A 139 20.93 -41.40 -1.87
CA LEU A 139 19.49 -41.49 -1.69
C LEU A 139 18.70 -40.94 -2.89
N MET A 140 19.18 -39.84 -3.46
CA MET A 140 18.56 -39.17 -4.60
C MET A 140 19.58 -38.37 -5.40
N LYS A 141 19.31 -38.24 -6.71
CA LYS A 141 20.10 -37.48 -7.67
C LYS A 141 19.20 -36.76 -8.64
N GLY A 142 19.53 -35.51 -8.93
CA GLY A 142 18.84 -34.72 -9.93
C GLY A 142 19.79 -33.81 -10.69
N ILE A 143 19.38 -33.38 -11.88
CA ILE A 143 20.16 -32.53 -12.77
C ILE A 143 19.55 -31.14 -12.80
N TYR A 144 20.36 -30.12 -12.56
CA TYR A 144 20.04 -28.72 -12.81
C TYR A 144 20.68 -28.23 -14.11
N LYS A 145 20.02 -27.28 -14.77
CA LYS A 145 20.60 -26.50 -15.87
C LYS A 145 20.17 -25.05 -15.74
N ASN A 146 21.12 -24.12 -15.70
CA ASN A 146 20.87 -22.68 -15.53
C ASN A 146 19.90 -22.39 -14.36
N GLY A 147 20.11 -23.03 -13.21
CA GLY A 147 19.29 -22.86 -12.01
C GLY A 147 17.98 -23.67 -11.99
N LYS A 148 17.58 -24.32 -13.09
CA LYS A 148 16.30 -25.04 -13.20
C LYS A 148 16.46 -26.55 -13.11
N PRO A 149 15.64 -27.28 -12.33
CA PRO A 149 15.67 -28.74 -12.30
C PRO A 149 15.12 -29.29 -13.62
N VAL A 150 15.88 -30.17 -14.29
CA VAL A 150 15.52 -30.73 -15.61
C VAL A 150 15.21 -32.23 -15.61
N SER A 151 15.74 -32.98 -14.64
CA SER A 151 15.46 -34.40 -14.45
C SER A 151 15.90 -34.90 -13.08
N GLY A 152 15.29 -36.00 -12.62
CA GLY A 152 15.69 -36.74 -11.42
C GLY A 152 14.95 -36.33 -10.14
N ASP A 153 15.59 -36.64 -9.02
CA ASP A 153 15.03 -36.57 -7.68
C ASP A 153 15.78 -35.55 -6.81
N PHE A 154 15.05 -34.77 -6.03
CA PHE A 154 15.59 -33.68 -5.22
C PHE A 154 15.00 -33.70 -3.80
N GLU A 155 15.76 -33.25 -2.80
CA GLU A 155 15.20 -33.01 -1.45
C GLU A 155 14.26 -31.81 -1.45
N PHE A 156 14.62 -30.79 -2.23
CA PHE A 156 13.94 -29.52 -2.39
C PHE A 156 14.47 -28.83 -3.65
N PHE A 157 13.64 -28.06 -4.35
CA PHE A 157 14.06 -27.21 -5.46
C PHE A 157 13.29 -25.88 -5.45
N SER A 158 14.01 -24.78 -5.68
CA SER A 158 13.47 -23.44 -5.90
C SER A 158 14.25 -22.76 -7.04
N GLU A 159 13.61 -21.88 -7.78
CA GLU A 159 14.25 -21.02 -8.80
C GLU A 159 14.61 -19.63 -8.25
N ASP A 160 14.21 -19.31 -7.02
CA ASP A 160 14.39 -17.99 -6.42
C ASP A 160 15.72 -17.91 -5.67
N TYR A 161 16.64 -17.08 -6.14
CA TYR A 161 17.92 -16.82 -5.48
C TYR A 161 17.85 -15.51 -4.69
N ASP A 162 18.37 -15.56 -3.47
CA ASP A 162 18.57 -14.40 -2.62
C ASP A 162 19.88 -13.69 -2.99
N TYR A 163 19.95 -12.39 -2.71
CA TYR A 163 21.10 -11.53 -3.01
C TYR A 163 21.69 -11.00 -1.71
N ASN A 164 23.02 -10.92 -1.64
CA ASN A 164 23.64 -10.30 -0.49
C ASN A 164 23.39 -8.79 -0.52
N ARG A 165 23.17 -8.19 0.65
CA ARG A 165 22.95 -6.75 0.80
C ARG A 165 24.13 -5.95 0.20
N GLY A 166 23.83 -5.00 -0.69
CA GLY A 166 24.82 -4.23 -1.44
C GLY A 166 25.16 -4.80 -2.84
N ASP A 167 24.68 -6.00 -3.18
CA ASP A 167 24.76 -6.53 -4.56
C ASP A 167 23.54 -6.08 -5.42
N GLU A 168 22.50 -5.47 -4.82
CA GLU A 168 21.28 -4.97 -5.50
C GLU A 168 21.56 -3.77 -6.43
N GLU A 169 22.52 -2.90 -6.09
CA GLU A 169 22.90 -1.74 -6.93
C GLU A 169 23.60 -2.18 -8.22
N GLU A 170 24.31 -3.31 -8.21
CA GLU A 170 25.04 -3.85 -9.37
C GLU A 170 24.10 -4.56 -10.38
N TYR A 171 22.92 -5.00 -9.94
CA TYR A 171 21.90 -5.56 -10.84
C TYR A 171 21.08 -4.46 -11.51
N ASN A 172 20.73 -3.39 -10.77
CA ASN A 172 20.02 -2.22 -11.33
C ASN A 172 20.90 -1.36 -12.26
N SER A 173 22.24 -1.42 -12.14
CA SER A 173 23.15 -0.68 -13.03
C SER A 173 23.44 -1.39 -14.36
N ASN A 174 23.19 -2.70 -14.45
CA ASN A 174 23.58 -3.52 -15.60
C ASN A 174 22.43 -3.82 -16.59
N GLU A 175 21.19 -3.36 -16.33
CA GLU A 175 20.13 -3.33 -17.36
C GLU A 175 20.38 -2.28 -18.46
N ASN A 176 21.35 -1.37 -18.28
CA ASN A 176 21.59 -0.26 -19.22
C ASN A 176 22.74 -0.45 -20.21
N THR A 177 23.40 -1.61 -20.27
CA THR A 177 24.34 -1.85 -21.38
C THR A 177 24.37 -3.29 -21.89
N THR A 178 23.94 -3.42 -23.15
CA THR A 178 24.16 -4.55 -24.07
C THR A 178 23.24 -5.78 -23.98
N GLU A 179 21.95 -5.57 -24.25
CA GLU A 179 21.23 -6.47 -25.17
C GLU A 179 20.49 -5.64 -26.22
N ALA A 180 20.85 -5.85 -27.48
CA ALA A 180 20.03 -5.40 -28.60
C ALA A 180 18.63 -6.01 -28.41
N GLN A 181 17.64 -5.15 -28.19
CA GLN A 181 16.24 -5.53 -28.11
C GLN A 181 15.85 -6.27 -29.40
N ALA A 182 15.87 -7.60 -29.35
CA ALA A 182 15.04 -8.39 -30.24
C ALA A 182 13.60 -8.06 -29.88
N ILE A 183 12.93 -7.32 -30.75
CA ILE A 183 11.49 -7.05 -30.70
C ILE A 183 10.78 -8.41 -30.66
N ILE A 184 10.40 -8.87 -29.47
CA ILE A 184 9.35 -9.88 -29.32
C ILE A 184 8.05 -9.10 -29.32
N VAL A 185 7.39 -9.07 -30.49
CA VAL A 185 6.00 -8.65 -30.62
C VAL A 185 5.15 -9.61 -29.76
N ARG A 186 4.70 -9.14 -28.60
CA ARG A 186 3.62 -9.80 -27.86
C ARG A 186 2.31 -9.41 -28.53
N PRO A 187 1.48 -10.35 -29.02
CA PRO A 187 0.14 -10.01 -29.44
C PRO A 187 -0.64 -9.50 -28.23
N MET A 188 -1.26 -8.32 -28.38
CA MET A 188 -2.18 -7.74 -27.41
C MET A 188 -3.26 -8.77 -27.05
N MET A 189 -3.49 -8.99 -25.75
CA MET A 189 -4.69 -9.66 -25.28
C MET A 189 -5.90 -8.83 -25.70
N GLN A 190 -6.65 -9.32 -26.68
CA GLN A 190 -8.00 -8.84 -26.94
C GLN A 190 -8.90 -9.23 -25.76
N ASN A 191 -9.50 -8.21 -25.17
CA ASN A 191 -10.67 -8.34 -24.32
C ASN A 191 -11.81 -8.94 -25.16
N GLU A 192 -12.10 -10.23 -25.01
CA GLU A 192 -13.35 -10.81 -25.49
C GLU A 192 -14.08 -11.49 -24.34
N ASN A 193 -15.02 -10.74 -23.76
CA ASN A 193 -16.23 -11.34 -23.21
C ASN A 193 -17.00 -12.00 -24.36
N THR A 194 -16.69 -13.25 -24.69
CA THR A 194 -17.64 -14.13 -25.39
C THR A 194 -17.61 -15.54 -24.82
N SER A 195 -18.73 -15.95 -24.25
CA SER A 195 -19.04 -17.35 -23.94
C SER A 195 -18.90 -18.20 -25.20
N ARG A 196 -17.91 -19.10 -25.24
CA ARG A 196 -17.82 -20.14 -26.28
C ARG A 196 -17.87 -21.52 -25.65
N VAL A 197 -18.90 -22.23 -26.06
CA VAL A 197 -19.14 -23.66 -25.86
C VAL A 197 -17.91 -24.46 -26.29
N GLU A 198 -17.32 -25.20 -25.35
CA GLU A 198 -16.26 -26.17 -25.67
C GLU A 198 -16.83 -27.31 -26.52
N THR A 199 -16.26 -27.48 -27.71
CA THR A 199 -16.33 -28.77 -28.42
C THR A 199 -15.06 -29.56 -28.10
N PRO A 200 -15.16 -30.86 -27.80
CA PRO A 200 -14.03 -31.67 -27.37
C PRO A 200 -13.13 -31.95 -28.57
N THR A 201 -11.97 -31.28 -28.62
CA THR A 201 -10.91 -31.63 -29.56
C THR A 201 -10.08 -32.78 -28.98
N LYS A 202 -9.86 -33.79 -29.82
CA LYS A 202 -9.15 -35.04 -29.52
C LYS A 202 -7.79 -34.79 -28.84
N LYS A 203 -7.53 -35.54 -27.76
CA LYS A 203 -6.20 -35.67 -27.12
C LYS A 203 -5.13 -36.00 -28.18
N PRO A 204 -3.98 -35.29 -28.22
CA PRO A 204 -2.82 -35.78 -28.93
C PRO A 204 -2.21 -36.96 -28.17
N GLU A 205 -1.95 -38.03 -28.90
CA GLU A 205 -1.31 -39.26 -28.41
C GLU A 205 0.16 -39.01 -27.98
N ASN A 206 0.50 -39.53 -26.79
CA ASN A 206 1.85 -39.88 -26.30
C ASN A 206 3.01 -38.90 -26.59
N LYS A 207 3.02 -37.74 -25.92
CA LYS A 207 4.29 -37.13 -25.49
C LYS A 207 4.64 -37.67 -24.10
N THR A 208 5.78 -38.31 -23.95
CA THR A 208 6.35 -38.66 -22.64
C THR A 208 6.54 -37.37 -21.84
N LEU A 209 5.68 -37.15 -20.84
CA LEU A 209 5.82 -36.03 -19.90
C LEU A 209 7.19 -36.13 -19.22
N LYS A 210 7.99 -35.06 -19.29
CA LYS A 210 9.20 -34.96 -18.47
C LYS A 210 8.78 -34.71 -17.04
N THR A 211 9.30 -35.49 -16.10
CA THR A 211 8.97 -35.38 -14.68
C THR A 211 10.22 -35.20 -13.83
N ILE A 212 10.04 -34.55 -12.69
CA ILE A 212 10.98 -34.52 -11.58
C ILE A 212 10.25 -34.88 -10.29
N SER A 213 10.99 -35.35 -9.28
CA SER A 213 10.41 -35.70 -8.00
C SER A 213 11.07 -34.95 -6.85
N GLN A 214 10.28 -34.53 -5.88
CA GLN A 214 10.75 -34.14 -4.56
C GLN A 214 10.56 -35.32 -3.59
N LYS A 215 11.59 -35.68 -2.84
CA LYS A 215 11.58 -36.85 -1.95
C LYS A 215 12.00 -36.46 -0.53
N ILE A 216 11.23 -36.94 0.44
CA ILE A 216 11.56 -36.87 1.86
C ILE A 216 11.73 -38.30 2.35
N PHE A 217 12.87 -38.60 2.97
CA PHE A 217 13.16 -39.90 3.58
C PHE A 217 12.97 -39.82 5.09
N TRP A 218 12.57 -40.94 5.71
CA TRP A 218 12.64 -41.07 7.16
C TRP A 218 14.09 -40.93 7.61
N ARG A 219 14.31 -40.17 8.70
CA ARG A 219 15.65 -39.93 9.25
C ARG A 219 16.32 -41.26 9.59
N ASP A 220 17.63 -41.32 9.34
CA ASP A 220 18.47 -42.49 9.63
C ASP A 220 18.01 -43.77 8.90
N SER A 221 17.28 -43.61 7.79
CA SER A 221 16.65 -44.68 7.04
C SER A 221 16.70 -44.41 5.52
N ARG A 222 16.53 -45.47 4.72
CA ARG A 222 16.33 -45.37 3.25
C ARG A 222 14.86 -45.49 2.84
N VAL A 223 13.96 -45.52 3.81
CA VAL A 223 12.53 -45.59 3.59
C VAL A 223 12.02 -44.18 3.28
N LEU A 224 11.27 -44.03 2.18
CA LEU A 224 10.60 -42.78 1.87
C LEU A 224 9.54 -42.46 2.92
N ALA A 225 9.41 -41.20 3.30
CA ALA A 225 8.25 -40.68 4.02
C ALA A 225 7.24 -40.09 3.02
N GLN A 226 7.74 -39.36 2.01
CA GLN A 226 6.93 -38.73 0.97
C GLN A 226 7.68 -38.66 -0.37
N GLU A 227 6.94 -38.82 -1.46
CA GLU A 227 7.39 -38.55 -2.83
C GLU A 227 6.33 -37.68 -3.52
N LEU A 228 6.74 -36.52 -4.02
CA LEU A 228 5.94 -35.60 -4.83
C LEU A 228 6.49 -35.62 -6.26
N VAL A 229 5.67 -35.92 -7.25
CA VAL A 229 6.07 -35.99 -8.66
C VAL A 229 5.44 -34.85 -9.43
N TYR A 230 6.27 -34.09 -10.13
CA TYR A 230 5.86 -32.94 -10.92
C TYR A 230 6.08 -33.21 -12.41
N SER A 231 5.12 -32.79 -13.25
CA SER A 231 5.36 -32.60 -14.68
C SER A 231 6.16 -31.32 -14.91
N ILE A 232 7.03 -31.30 -15.91
CA ILE A 232 7.74 -30.10 -16.34
C ILE A 232 7.19 -29.65 -17.69
N GLU A 233 6.62 -28.46 -17.73
CA GLU A 233 6.14 -27.79 -18.94
C GLU A 233 6.94 -26.52 -19.23
N SER A 234 6.79 -25.95 -20.44
CA SER A 234 7.55 -24.76 -20.86
C SER A 234 7.32 -23.52 -19.98
N TYR A 235 6.21 -23.47 -19.24
CA TYR A 235 5.78 -22.30 -18.46
C TYR A 235 5.56 -22.62 -16.96
N GLY A 236 5.87 -23.82 -16.49
CA GLY A 236 5.61 -24.19 -15.10
C GLY A 236 5.85 -25.67 -14.76
N ARG A 237 5.47 -26.02 -13.53
CA ARG A 237 5.49 -27.39 -13.02
C ARG A 237 4.18 -27.69 -12.32
N ASP A 238 3.52 -28.77 -12.70
CA ASP A 238 2.27 -29.20 -12.08
C ASP A 238 2.51 -30.45 -11.25
N LEU A 239 2.01 -30.48 -10.01
CA LEU A 239 2.07 -31.68 -9.18
C LEU A 239 1.07 -32.70 -9.74
N ILE A 240 1.57 -33.86 -10.14
CA ILE A 240 0.75 -34.92 -10.78
C ILE A 240 0.59 -36.16 -9.90
N GLN A 241 1.44 -36.33 -8.89
CA GLN A 241 1.34 -37.45 -7.96
C GLN A 241 1.96 -37.12 -6.59
N GLN A 242 1.32 -37.61 -5.52
CA GLN A 242 1.87 -37.60 -4.17
C GLN A 242 1.72 -39.00 -3.56
N LYS A 243 2.83 -39.56 -3.05
CA LYS A 243 2.84 -40.81 -2.28
C LYS A 243 3.36 -40.56 -0.88
N ASN A 244 2.74 -41.20 0.11
CA ASN A 244 3.19 -41.17 1.50
C ASN A 244 3.37 -42.59 2.01
N TYR A 245 4.37 -42.81 2.87
CA TYR A 245 4.68 -44.11 3.44
C TYR A 245 4.92 -43.98 4.95
N ASP A 246 4.59 -45.05 5.69
CA ASP A 246 4.92 -45.13 7.12
C ASP A 246 6.40 -45.52 7.34
N LYS A 247 6.84 -45.54 8.61
CA LYS A 247 8.22 -45.87 8.99
C LYS A 247 8.65 -47.29 8.61
N SER A 248 7.72 -48.20 8.32
CA SER A 248 8.01 -49.56 7.82
C SER A 248 8.20 -49.60 6.31
N GLY A 249 7.86 -48.53 5.60
CA GLY A 249 7.87 -48.45 4.13
C GLY A 249 6.58 -48.89 3.47
N LYS A 250 5.51 -49.13 4.26
CA LYS A 250 4.19 -49.41 3.71
C LYS A 250 3.61 -48.12 3.13
N LEU A 251 3.14 -48.19 1.88
CA LEU A 251 2.41 -47.11 1.23
C LEU A 251 1.08 -46.87 1.97
N ILE A 252 0.91 -45.66 2.52
CA ILE A 252 -0.30 -45.26 3.26
C ILE A 252 -1.22 -44.36 2.42
N GLN A 253 -0.70 -43.73 1.38
CA GLN A 253 -1.49 -42.88 0.48
C GLN A 253 -0.83 -42.74 -0.90
N ASN A 254 -1.66 -42.71 -1.95
CA ASN A 254 -1.27 -42.38 -3.32
C ASN A 254 -2.34 -41.47 -3.94
N ILE A 255 -2.02 -40.19 -4.10
CA ILE A 255 -2.86 -39.17 -4.73
C ILE A 255 -2.34 -38.98 -6.15
N THR A 256 -3.25 -38.99 -7.12
CA THR A 256 -2.98 -38.72 -8.54
C THR A 256 -3.56 -37.38 -8.95
N GLU A 257 -3.16 -36.86 -10.12
CA GLU A 257 -3.60 -35.59 -10.73
C GLU A 257 -5.10 -35.25 -10.54
N ASN A 258 -6.02 -36.20 -10.73
CA ASN A 258 -7.46 -35.99 -10.53
C ASN A 258 -7.89 -35.58 -9.10
N ASN A 259 -6.99 -35.72 -8.12
CA ASN A 259 -7.22 -35.39 -6.72
C ASN A 259 -6.25 -34.30 -6.22
N LEU A 260 -5.60 -33.60 -7.14
CA LEU A 260 -4.71 -32.46 -6.89
C LEU A 260 -5.29 -31.22 -7.60
N THR A 261 -5.05 -30.06 -7.03
CA THR A 261 -5.41 -28.79 -7.68
C THR A 261 -4.36 -28.36 -8.68
N LYS A 262 -4.76 -27.58 -9.68
CA LYS A 262 -3.87 -27.09 -10.76
C LYS A 262 -2.92 -25.98 -10.29
N TYR A 263 -3.29 -25.22 -9.26
CA TYR A 263 -2.53 -24.07 -8.78
C TYR A 263 -2.42 -24.10 -7.25
N GLY A 264 -1.21 -23.96 -6.72
CA GLY A 264 -0.94 -24.05 -5.27
C GLY A 264 -1.11 -25.48 -4.73
N ASN A 265 -1.12 -25.65 -3.41
CA ASN A 265 -1.45 -26.93 -2.78
C ASN A 265 -2.69 -26.77 -1.88
N PRO A 266 -3.87 -27.14 -2.39
CA PRO A 266 -4.69 -28.09 -1.64
C PRO A 266 -4.96 -29.39 -2.41
N ILE A 267 -5.00 -30.49 -1.65
CA ILE A 267 -5.45 -31.81 -2.10
C ILE A 267 -6.98 -31.76 -2.28
N ILE A 268 -7.51 -32.26 -3.40
CA ILE A 268 -8.97 -32.37 -3.61
C ILE A 268 -9.54 -33.48 -2.73
N ASN A 269 -8.97 -34.69 -2.78
CA ASN A 269 -9.33 -35.80 -1.90
C ASN A 269 -8.08 -36.55 -1.42
N GLY A 270 -7.91 -36.68 -0.10
CA GLY A 270 -6.76 -37.34 0.51
C GLY A 270 -6.40 -36.73 1.85
N THR A 271 -5.22 -37.06 2.38
CA THR A 271 -4.71 -36.50 3.64
C THR A 271 -3.40 -35.76 3.37
N GLU A 272 -3.31 -34.50 3.76
CA GLU A 272 -2.05 -33.78 3.80
C GLU A 272 -1.22 -34.31 4.98
N TYR A 273 0.04 -34.67 4.71
CA TYR A 273 1.01 -35.04 5.73
C TYR A 273 2.09 -33.96 5.78
N LYS A 274 2.30 -33.39 6.96
CA LYS A 274 3.47 -32.55 7.25
C LYS A 274 4.37 -33.28 8.21
N TYR A 275 5.67 -33.03 8.12
CA TYR A 275 6.68 -33.71 8.92
C TYR A 275 7.45 -32.72 9.79
N PHE A 276 7.90 -33.18 10.95
CA PHE A 276 9.04 -32.56 11.61
C PHE A 276 10.28 -33.00 10.86
N GLU A 277 10.98 -32.07 10.23
CA GLU A 277 12.12 -32.37 9.38
C GLU A 277 13.41 -31.90 10.01
N GLN A 278 14.47 -32.68 9.86
CA GLN A 278 15.84 -32.29 10.23
C GLN A 278 16.73 -32.58 9.04
N ASN A 279 17.37 -31.54 8.48
CA ASN A 279 18.14 -31.63 7.23
C ASN A 279 17.31 -32.17 6.05
N ASN A 280 16.02 -31.85 5.99
CA ASN A 280 15.05 -32.35 5.00
C ASN A 280 14.77 -33.87 5.09
N PHE A 281 15.12 -34.50 6.22
CA PHE A 281 14.70 -35.85 6.57
C PHE A 281 13.55 -35.82 7.57
N ALA A 282 12.50 -36.60 7.35
CA ALA A 282 11.37 -36.72 8.26
C ALA A 282 11.79 -37.42 9.56
N LYS A 283 11.72 -36.71 10.68
CA LYS A 283 11.91 -37.25 12.04
C LYS A 283 10.63 -37.91 12.54
N GLU A 284 9.51 -37.22 12.38
CA GLU A 284 8.18 -37.67 12.80
C GLU A 284 7.08 -36.96 11.99
N VAL A 285 5.87 -37.51 11.96
CA VAL A 285 4.70 -36.79 11.43
C VAL A 285 4.41 -35.59 12.34
N LYS A 286 4.27 -34.40 11.75
CA LYS A 286 3.90 -33.14 12.42
C LYS A 286 2.38 -32.96 12.47
N SER A 287 1.72 -33.21 11.35
CA SER A 287 0.26 -33.16 11.28
C SER A 287 -0.30 -33.98 10.13
N THR A 288 -1.54 -34.42 10.28
CA THR A 288 -2.37 -35.04 9.24
C THR A 288 -3.66 -34.28 9.08
N THR A 289 -4.00 -33.84 7.87
CA THR A 289 -5.22 -33.06 7.60
C THR A 289 -6.00 -33.64 6.42
N PRO A 290 -7.19 -34.22 6.64
CA PRO A 290 -7.98 -34.85 5.58
C PRO A 290 -8.78 -33.84 4.76
N TYR A 291 -8.75 -34.00 3.45
CA TYR A 291 -9.49 -33.22 2.47
C TYR A 291 -10.49 -34.10 1.72
N VAL A 292 -11.70 -33.58 1.52
CA VAL A 292 -12.76 -34.15 0.69
C VAL A 292 -13.35 -33.02 -0.15
N LYS A 293 -13.30 -33.14 -1.48
CA LYS A 293 -13.69 -32.10 -2.44
C LYS A 293 -13.11 -30.72 -2.10
N GLU A 294 -11.79 -30.68 -1.88
CA GLU A 294 -11.01 -29.47 -1.54
C GLU A 294 -11.32 -28.88 -0.16
N LYS A 295 -12.17 -29.53 0.65
CA LYS A 295 -12.52 -29.06 2.00
C LYS A 295 -11.93 -29.93 3.09
N ILE A 296 -11.45 -29.32 4.17
CA ILE A 296 -11.05 -30.10 5.35
C ILE A 296 -12.27 -30.77 5.96
N THR A 297 -12.32 -32.10 5.92
CA THR A 297 -13.44 -32.90 6.40
C THR A 297 -12.93 -34.17 7.04
N GLY A 298 -13.28 -34.38 8.31
CA GLY A 298 -12.81 -35.49 9.15
C GLY A 298 -11.90 -35.02 10.28
N LYS A 299 -11.10 -35.96 10.82
CA LYS A 299 -10.21 -35.70 11.96
C LYS A 299 -8.84 -35.24 11.48
N SER A 300 -8.49 -34.00 11.78
CA SER A 300 -7.12 -33.49 11.71
C SER A 300 -6.38 -33.82 13.02
N THR A 301 -5.11 -34.19 12.93
CA THR A 301 -4.29 -34.55 14.10
C THR A 301 -2.96 -33.83 14.03
N ALA A 302 -2.57 -33.15 15.11
CA ALA A 302 -1.23 -32.61 15.29
C ALA A 302 -0.47 -33.45 16.32
N TYR A 303 0.84 -33.55 16.17
CA TYR A 303 1.70 -34.38 17.02
C TYR A 303 2.78 -33.53 17.67
N PHE A 304 3.22 -33.94 18.85
CA PHE A 304 4.47 -33.50 19.45
C PHE A 304 5.66 -34.04 18.64
N PRO A 305 6.85 -33.41 18.72
CA PRO A 305 8.08 -33.96 18.12
C PRO A 305 8.45 -35.38 18.61
N SER A 306 7.89 -35.81 19.75
CA SER A 306 8.01 -37.16 20.30
C SER A 306 7.10 -38.20 19.61
N GLY A 307 6.20 -37.77 18.72
CA GLY A 307 5.23 -38.62 18.02
C GLY A 307 3.93 -38.88 18.78
N LYS A 308 3.81 -38.37 20.01
CA LYS A 308 2.55 -38.40 20.76
C LYS A 308 1.58 -37.36 20.21
N ILE A 309 0.28 -37.61 20.35
CA ILE A 309 -0.76 -36.68 19.90
C ILE A 309 -0.70 -35.41 20.73
N LEU A 310 -0.62 -34.26 20.05
CA LEU A 310 -0.72 -32.92 20.63
C LEU A 310 -2.16 -32.45 20.64
N SER A 311 -2.86 -32.61 19.50
CA SER A 311 -4.27 -32.27 19.40
C SER A 311 -4.98 -33.10 18.34
N GLU A 312 -6.29 -33.26 18.55
CA GLU A 312 -7.22 -33.81 17.57
C GLU A 312 -8.33 -32.80 17.33
N THR A 313 -8.61 -32.49 16.06
CA THR A 313 -9.64 -31.54 15.67
C THR A 313 -10.57 -32.19 14.66
N HIS A 314 -11.87 -32.15 14.90
CA HIS A 314 -12.87 -32.64 13.97
C HIS A 314 -13.42 -31.49 13.12
N TYR A 315 -13.42 -31.68 11.80
CA TYR A 315 -13.90 -30.73 10.83
C TYR A 315 -15.02 -31.32 9.97
N LYS A 316 -15.96 -30.46 9.58
CA LYS A 316 -16.98 -30.73 8.57
C LYS A 316 -16.97 -29.60 7.55
N ASP A 317 -16.45 -29.86 6.35
CA ASP A 317 -16.41 -28.89 5.26
C ASP A 317 -15.78 -27.54 5.68
N TRP A 318 -14.56 -27.58 6.24
CA TRP A 318 -13.84 -26.47 6.89
C TRP A 318 -14.37 -26.02 8.25
N GLN A 319 -15.60 -26.37 8.62
CA GLN A 319 -16.16 -25.99 9.91
C GLN A 319 -15.54 -26.84 11.02
N LYS A 320 -14.79 -26.20 11.92
CA LYS A 320 -14.30 -26.82 13.15
C LYS A 320 -15.51 -27.15 14.02
N GLU A 321 -15.65 -28.40 14.45
CA GLU A 321 -16.74 -28.85 15.33
C GLU A 321 -16.26 -29.02 16.77
N ASN A 322 -15.12 -29.69 16.96
CA ASN A 322 -14.52 -29.89 18.28
C ASN A 322 -13.01 -30.09 18.20
N GLU A 323 -12.34 -29.80 19.32
CA GLU A 323 -10.90 -29.99 19.49
C GLU A 323 -10.58 -30.54 20.88
N ILE A 324 -9.64 -31.48 20.93
CA ILE A 324 -9.05 -32.00 22.17
C ILE A 324 -7.55 -31.72 22.11
N ILE A 325 -7.03 -31.08 23.16
CA ILE A 325 -5.61 -30.81 23.33
C ILE A 325 -5.08 -31.68 24.46
N TYR A 326 -3.94 -32.32 24.24
CA TYR A 326 -3.31 -33.24 25.18
C TYR A 326 -2.03 -32.62 25.77
N THR A 327 -1.68 -33.04 26.97
CA THR A 327 -0.32 -32.90 27.49
C THR A 327 0.59 -33.92 26.82
N GLU A 328 1.91 -33.72 26.84
CA GLU A 328 2.86 -34.70 26.29
C GLU A 328 2.85 -36.05 27.04
N ASN A 329 2.26 -36.11 28.23
CA ASN A 329 2.02 -37.37 28.94
C ASN A 329 0.73 -38.08 28.50
N GLY A 330 -0.02 -37.51 27.55
CA GLY A 330 -1.25 -38.09 26.98
C GLY A 330 -2.52 -37.78 27.79
N THR A 331 -2.45 -36.96 28.84
CA THR A 331 -3.64 -36.52 29.57
C THR A 331 -4.35 -35.40 28.82
N ILE A 332 -5.68 -35.36 28.86
CA ILE A 332 -6.46 -34.29 28.23
C ILE A 332 -6.20 -32.99 28.99
N LYS A 333 -5.66 -32.00 28.30
CA LYS A 333 -5.45 -30.63 28.81
C LYS A 333 -6.73 -29.80 28.65
N THR A 334 -7.38 -29.89 27.49
CA THR A 334 -8.55 -29.04 27.17
C THR A 334 -9.45 -29.74 26.16
N LYS A 335 -10.76 -29.48 26.26
CA LYS A 335 -11.78 -29.83 25.25
C LYS A 335 -12.51 -28.55 24.84
N ARG A 336 -12.71 -28.38 23.54
CA ARG A 336 -13.34 -27.20 22.93
C ARG A 336 -14.42 -27.67 21.95
N ILE A 337 -15.57 -27.03 22.00
CA ILE A 337 -16.65 -27.21 21.02
C ILE A 337 -16.83 -25.90 20.29
N TYR A 338 -17.03 -25.99 18.99
CA TYR A 338 -17.22 -24.87 18.09
C TYR A 338 -18.59 -24.99 17.42
N LYS A 339 -19.21 -23.85 17.13
CA LYS A 339 -20.42 -23.77 16.31
C LYS A 339 -20.20 -22.71 15.25
N GLU A 340 -20.30 -23.08 13.97
CA GLU A 340 -20.01 -22.18 12.84
C GLU A 340 -18.58 -21.59 12.87
N ASN A 341 -17.62 -22.35 13.43
CA ASN A 341 -16.24 -21.94 13.74
C ASN A 341 -16.04 -21.04 14.96
N ASP A 342 -17.11 -20.58 15.61
CA ASP A 342 -17.01 -19.76 16.80
C ASP A 342 -16.89 -20.61 18.08
N PRO A 343 -16.16 -20.15 19.11
CA PRO A 343 -16.13 -20.79 20.42
C PRO A 343 -17.54 -20.99 21.00
N TYR A 344 -17.86 -22.23 21.39
CA TYR A 344 -19.20 -22.57 21.92
C TYR A 344 -19.16 -23.10 23.35
N GLU A 345 -18.31 -24.10 23.63
CA GLU A 345 -18.19 -24.70 24.96
C GLU A 345 -16.72 -25.02 25.28
N GLY A 346 -16.26 -24.66 26.48
CA GLY A 346 -14.92 -24.96 26.99
C GLY A 346 -14.01 -23.75 27.14
N ASN A 347 -12.72 -24.00 27.39
CA ASN A 347 -11.72 -22.94 27.60
C ASN A 347 -10.93 -22.65 26.33
N PHE A 348 -10.88 -21.38 25.94
CA PHE A 348 -10.25 -20.88 24.73
C PHE A 348 -9.20 -19.84 25.10
N ASP A 349 -8.12 -19.81 24.32
CA ASP A 349 -7.09 -18.80 24.46
C ASP A 349 -7.28 -17.79 23.32
N GLU A 350 -7.51 -16.52 23.68
CA GLU A 350 -7.61 -15.39 22.76
C GLU A 350 -6.38 -14.50 22.95
N ASN A 351 -5.75 -14.06 21.86
CA ASN A 351 -4.67 -13.08 21.96
C ASN A 351 -5.25 -11.67 21.90
N ILE A 352 -5.00 -10.87 22.94
CA ILE A 352 -5.32 -9.45 23.01
C ILE A 352 -3.98 -8.72 23.13
N GLY A 353 -3.49 -8.27 21.97
CA GLY A 353 -2.13 -7.78 21.73
C GLY A 353 -1.06 -8.68 22.38
N GLU A 354 -0.35 -8.20 23.40
CA GLU A 354 0.74 -8.97 24.03
C GLU A 354 0.27 -10.02 25.06
N PHE A 355 -1.05 -10.09 25.30
CA PHE A 355 -1.62 -11.01 26.28
C PHE A 355 -2.30 -12.21 25.62
N THR A 356 -2.06 -13.39 26.17
CA THR A 356 -2.94 -14.55 26.00
C THR A 356 -3.98 -14.54 27.12
N VAL A 357 -5.25 -14.40 26.73
CA VAL A 357 -6.41 -14.39 27.61
C VAL A 357 -7.12 -15.73 27.54
N ASN A 358 -7.07 -16.48 28.63
CA ASN A 358 -7.85 -17.70 28.77
C ASN A 358 -9.29 -17.36 29.16
N LEU A 359 -10.25 -17.82 28.36
CA LEU A 359 -11.67 -17.51 28.46
C LEU A 359 -12.50 -18.79 28.44
N ASN A 360 -13.43 -18.90 29.39
CA ASN A 360 -14.40 -19.98 29.37
C ASN A 360 -15.67 -19.58 28.60
N TYR A 361 -16.14 -20.48 27.75
CA TYR A 361 -17.37 -20.34 26.98
C TYR A 361 -18.40 -21.39 27.43
N GLN A 362 -19.64 -20.94 27.62
CA GLN A 362 -20.80 -21.80 27.85
C GLN A 362 -21.92 -21.37 26.90
N ASN A 363 -22.44 -22.30 26.10
CA ASN A 363 -23.49 -22.04 25.10
C ASN A 363 -23.18 -20.84 24.17
N GLY A 364 -21.91 -20.67 23.77
CA GLY A 364 -21.47 -19.59 22.88
C GLY A 364 -21.32 -18.23 23.54
N LYS A 365 -21.31 -18.16 24.88
CA LYS A 365 -21.06 -16.91 25.61
C LYS A 365 -19.86 -17.05 26.54
N LYS A 366 -19.04 -16.00 26.64
CA LYS A 366 -18.00 -15.87 27.67
C LYS A 366 -18.68 -15.87 29.04
N GLU A 367 -18.34 -16.86 29.86
CA GLU A 367 -18.98 -17.11 31.15
C GLU A 367 -17.96 -17.72 32.13
N GLY A 368 -17.79 -17.11 33.29
CA GLY A 368 -16.87 -17.57 34.32
C GLY A 368 -15.51 -16.86 34.30
N GLU A 369 -14.50 -17.50 34.88
CA GLU A 369 -13.18 -16.89 35.10
C GLU A 369 -12.45 -16.63 33.77
N ALA A 370 -11.79 -15.47 33.70
CA ALA A 370 -10.88 -15.07 32.65
C ALA A 370 -9.54 -14.66 33.24
N ILE A 371 -8.44 -15.11 32.61
CA ILE A 371 -7.09 -14.84 33.08
C ILE A 371 -6.24 -14.37 31.90
N ALA A 372 -5.73 -13.15 31.97
CA ALA A 372 -4.79 -12.60 30.99
C ALA A 372 -3.34 -12.77 31.49
N LYS A 373 -2.49 -13.33 30.64
CA LYS A 373 -1.05 -13.53 30.90
C LYS A 373 -0.21 -12.98 29.76
N ASN A 374 0.97 -12.47 30.08
CA ASN A 374 1.99 -12.16 29.06
C ASN A 374 2.71 -13.45 28.60
N GLU A 375 3.66 -13.31 27.66
CA GLU A 375 4.47 -14.43 27.13
C GLU A 375 5.25 -15.20 28.22
N ASP A 376 5.71 -14.52 29.27
CA ASP A 376 6.40 -15.15 30.42
C ASP A 376 5.44 -15.93 31.36
N GLY A 377 4.12 -15.82 31.13
CA GLY A 377 3.10 -16.44 31.95
C GLY A 377 2.70 -15.65 33.21
N LYS A 378 3.21 -14.41 33.38
CA LYS A 378 2.82 -13.49 34.47
C LYS A 378 1.37 -13.06 34.27
N ILE A 379 0.57 -13.14 35.33
CA ILE A 379 -0.85 -12.73 35.32
C ILE A 379 -0.94 -11.22 35.48
N PHE A 380 -1.64 -10.55 34.56
CA PHE A 380 -1.89 -9.11 34.59
C PHE A 380 -3.34 -8.75 34.89
N ALA A 381 -4.28 -9.58 34.44
CA ALA A 381 -5.69 -9.36 34.68
C ALA A 381 -6.38 -10.68 35.05
N LYS A 382 -7.34 -10.58 35.95
CA LYS A 382 -8.17 -11.68 36.39
C LYS A 382 -9.56 -11.16 36.71
N GLY A 383 -10.57 -11.75 36.09
CA GLY A 383 -11.95 -11.34 36.28
C GLY A 383 -12.94 -12.45 35.93
N VAL A 384 -14.22 -12.14 36.08
CA VAL A 384 -15.34 -13.04 35.77
C VAL A 384 -16.20 -12.41 34.69
N TYR A 385 -16.40 -13.13 33.58
CA TYR A 385 -17.40 -12.79 32.58
C TYR A 385 -18.78 -13.35 32.95
N LYS A 386 -19.83 -12.62 32.58
CA LYS A 386 -21.22 -13.09 32.63
C LYS A 386 -21.93 -12.64 31.36
N ASN A 387 -22.49 -13.59 30.61
CA ASN A 387 -23.19 -13.32 29.34
C ASN A 387 -22.40 -12.43 28.36
N ASN A 388 -21.12 -12.75 28.09
CA ASN A 388 -20.20 -11.97 27.25
C ASN A 388 -19.67 -10.66 27.84
N GLU A 389 -20.18 -10.20 28.99
CA GLU A 389 -19.74 -8.94 29.59
C GLU A 389 -18.75 -9.18 30.73
N PRO A 390 -17.67 -8.39 30.83
CA PRO A 390 -16.86 -8.34 32.05
C PRO A 390 -17.78 -8.00 33.23
N TYR A 391 -17.86 -8.84 34.26
CA TYR A 391 -18.78 -8.65 35.38
C TYR A 391 -18.06 -8.11 36.62
N ASN A 392 -17.04 -8.81 37.10
CA ASN A 392 -16.26 -8.41 38.28
C ASN A 392 -14.78 -8.74 38.10
N GLY A 393 -13.90 -7.80 38.48
CA GLY A 393 -12.45 -7.97 38.49
C GLY A 393 -11.75 -7.08 37.47
N THR A 394 -10.57 -7.50 37.05
CA THR A 394 -9.73 -6.74 36.12
C THR A 394 -9.65 -7.48 34.79
N PHE A 395 -9.70 -6.75 33.67
CA PHE A 395 -9.71 -7.30 32.32
C PHE A 395 -8.77 -6.51 31.41
N VAL A 396 -8.17 -7.20 30.44
CA VAL A 396 -7.53 -6.54 29.30
C VAL A 396 -8.53 -6.50 28.16
N VAL A 397 -8.74 -5.32 27.57
CA VAL A 397 -9.63 -5.12 26.43
C VAL A 397 -8.91 -4.35 25.34
N LYS A 398 -9.25 -4.63 24.08
CA LYS A 398 -8.68 -3.93 22.92
C LYS A 398 -9.41 -2.62 22.66
N LEU A 399 -8.68 -1.53 22.44
CA LEU A 399 -9.20 -0.24 22.02
C LEU A 399 -9.05 -0.08 20.51
N GLY A 400 -10.17 -0.09 19.78
CA GLY A 400 -10.20 0.31 18.38
C GLY A 400 -9.30 -0.49 17.42
N ARG A 401 -8.85 0.17 16.34
CA ARG A 401 -8.07 -0.43 15.24
C ARG A 401 -6.56 -0.41 15.48
N ASP A 402 -6.07 0.49 16.34
CA ASP A 402 -4.63 0.75 16.50
C ASP A 402 -3.94 -0.20 17.47
N ASN A 403 -4.53 -1.36 17.77
CA ASN A 403 -3.98 -2.34 18.73
C ASN A 403 -3.64 -1.76 20.11
N ASP A 404 -4.16 -0.58 20.47
CA ASP A 404 -4.06 -0.05 21.83
C ASP A 404 -4.85 -0.95 22.78
N GLU A 405 -4.37 -1.02 24.01
CA GLU A 405 -4.88 -1.94 25.02
C GLU A 405 -5.32 -1.18 26.26
N GLU A 406 -6.32 -1.71 26.94
CA GLU A 406 -6.82 -1.12 28.17
C GLU A 406 -6.94 -2.17 29.27
N LEU A 407 -6.34 -1.88 30.42
CA LEU A 407 -6.56 -2.61 31.65
C LEU A 407 -7.69 -1.93 32.43
N ILE A 408 -8.85 -2.60 32.47
CA ILE A 408 -10.07 -2.07 33.08
C ILE A 408 -10.38 -2.77 34.40
N ASN A 409 -10.85 -2.01 35.37
CA ASN A 409 -11.42 -2.50 36.62
C ASN A 409 -12.94 -2.38 36.56
N VAL A 410 -13.63 -3.48 36.82
CA VAL A 410 -15.08 -3.61 36.63
C VAL A 410 -15.73 -4.21 37.87
N GLU A 411 -16.85 -3.63 38.27
CA GLU A 411 -17.73 -4.14 39.32
C GLU A 411 -19.19 -4.10 38.84
N ASN A 412 -19.89 -5.23 38.96
CA ASN A 412 -21.26 -5.41 38.48
C ASN A 412 -21.48 -4.92 37.03
N SER A 413 -20.58 -5.34 36.13
CA SER A 413 -20.54 -4.94 34.71
C SER A 413 -20.26 -3.46 34.43
N LYS A 414 -19.87 -2.66 35.42
CA LYS A 414 -19.58 -1.24 35.27
C LYS A 414 -18.12 -0.94 35.58
N LYS A 415 -17.46 -0.14 34.71
CA LYS A 415 -16.10 0.36 35.01
C LYS A 415 -16.12 1.15 36.32
N THR A 416 -15.12 0.94 37.17
CA THR A 416 -14.99 1.63 38.45
C THR A 416 -13.53 1.70 38.89
N GLY A 417 -13.17 2.76 39.60
CA GLY A 417 -11.81 2.99 40.06
C GLY A 417 -10.85 3.33 38.92
N LEU A 418 -9.56 3.06 39.14
CA LEU A 418 -8.48 3.40 38.22
C LEU A 418 -8.46 2.48 37.00
N GLN A 419 -8.45 3.06 35.80
CA GLN A 419 -8.26 2.38 34.52
C GLN A 419 -6.89 2.78 33.94
N LYS A 420 -6.32 1.94 33.06
CA LYS A 420 -5.04 2.21 32.40
C LYS A 420 -5.11 1.91 30.91
N LYS A 421 -4.64 2.83 30.07
CA LYS A 421 -4.48 2.64 28.62
C LYS A 421 -3.01 2.56 28.25
N PHE A 422 -2.70 1.63 27.36
CA PHE A 422 -1.36 1.37 26.86
C PHE A 422 -1.34 1.56 25.35
N GLY A 423 -0.16 1.85 24.82
CA GLY A 423 0.10 1.80 23.39
C GLY A 423 0.13 0.37 22.86
N HIS A 424 0.81 0.15 21.73
CA HIS A 424 1.00 -1.18 21.15
C HIS A 424 1.72 -2.19 22.05
N ARG A 425 2.33 -1.74 23.16
CA ARG A 425 3.04 -2.56 24.13
C ARG A 425 2.73 -2.11 25.54
N ILE A 426 2.76 -3.04 26.49
CA ILE A 426 2.37 -2.77 27.89
C ILE A 426 3.35 -1.85 28.62
N GLU A 427 4.63 -1.83 28.25
CA GLU A 427 5.60 -0.86 28.79
C GLU A 427 5.23 0.59 28.44
N ASN A 428 4.50 0.80 27.34
CA ASN A 428 4.10 2.12 26.89
C ASN A 428 2.75 2.52 27.51
N LEU A 429 2.76 2.80 28.82
CA LEU A 429 1.60 3.42 29.49
C LEU A 429 1.36 4.81 28.88
N LYS A 430 0.15 5.04 28.33
CA LYS A 430 -0.24 6.32 27.72
C LYS A 430 -1.09 7.18 28.65
N GLU A 431 -2.02 6.55 29.35
CA GLU A 431 -3.04 7.27 30.13
C GLU A 431 -3.50 6.43 31.32
N THR A 432 -3.72 7.07 32.46
CA THR A 432 -4.50 6.50 33.57
C THR A 432 -5.64 7.43 33.93
N TYR A 433 -6.81 6.88 34.20
CA TYR A 433 -8.01 7.68 34.46
C TYR A 433 -8.95 6.99 35.45
N THR A 434 -9.75 7.76 36.19
CA THR A 434 -10.60 7.21 37.28
C THR A 434 -12.07 7.31 36.93
N ILE A 435 -12.80 6.20 37.07
CA ILE A 435 -14.25 6.15 36.91
C ILE A 435 -14.93 6.04 38.27
N GLN A 436 -15.90 6.91 38.53
CA GLN A 436 -16.79 6.84 39.69
C GLN A 436 -18.23 7.09 39.25
N ASN A 437 -19.17 6.24 39.67
CA ASN A 437 -20.57 6.32 39.27
C ASN A 437 -20.74 6.36 37.74
N GLU A 438 -19.98 5.52 37.01
CA GLU A 438 -20.00 5.42 35.53
C GLU A 438 -19.50 6.66 34.78
N LYS A 439 -18.94 7.64 35.50
CA LYS A 439 -18.40 8.88 34.93
C LYS A 439 -16.92 9.05 35.21
N LEU A 440 -16.22 9.75 34.33
CA LEU A 440 -14.87 10.22 34.55
C LEU A 440 -14.86 11.24 35.69
N ASN A 441 -14.19 10.88 36.78
CA ASN A 441 -14.21 11.65 38.01
C ASN A 441 -12.91 11.42 38.79
N GLY A 442 -12.17 12.50 39.05
CA GLY A 442 -10.83 12.45 39.63
C GLY A 442 -9.75 12.86 38.63
N ILE A 443 -8.54 12.34 38.80
CA ILE A 443 -7.38 12.76 38.01
C ILE A 443 -7.16 11.78 36.86
N THR A 444 -7.07 12.32 35.64
CA THR A 444 -6.46 11.67 34.49
C THR A 444 -4.99 12.10 34.40
N THR A 445 -4.08 11.17 34.17
CA THR A 445 -2.64 11.41 33.97
C THR A 445 -2.22 10.87 32.62
N PHE A 446 -1.51 11.69 31.85
CA PHE A 446 -0.95 11.35 30.54
C PHE A 446 0.55 11.12 30.69
N TYR A 447 1.06 10.12 29.98
CA TYR A 447 2.44 9.65 30.11
C TYR A 447 3.14 9.63 28.76
N LYS A 448 4.46 9.85 28.78
CA LYS A 448 5.38 9.63 27.66
C LYS A 448 6.65 9.03 28.22
N ASP A 449 7.12 7.92 27.64
CA ASP A 449 8.31 7.19 28.11
C ASP A 449 8.27 6.88 29.61
N GLU A 450 7.11 6.40 30.09
CA GLU A 450 6.80 6.10 31.51
C GLU A 450 6.76 7.31 32.47
N GLU A 451 7.07 8.51 32.01
CA GLU A 451 7.04 9.73 32.82
C GLU A 451 5.71 10.50 32.62
N PRO A 452 5.09 11.01 33.70
CA PRO A 452 3.86 11.79 33.59
C PRO A 452 4.15 13.16 32.97
N ILE A 453 3.54 13.45 31.81
CA ILE A 453 3.71 14.70 31.06
C ILE A 453 2.61 15.73 31.34
N ALA A 454 1.42 15.27 31.75
CA ALA A 454 0.29 16.14 32.04
C ALA A 454 -0.75 15.46 32.95
N THR A 455 -1.55 16.28 33.62
CA THR A 455 -2.72 15.82 34.38
C THR A 455 -3.93 16.67 34.08
N LEU A 456 -5.11 16.07 34.13
CA LEU A 456 -6.40 16.75 34.01
C LEU A 456 -7.37 16.25 35.07
N VAL A 457 -7.94 17.16 35.84
CA VAL A 457 -8.98 16.86 36.83
C VAL A 457 -10.33 16.88 36.14
N TYR A 458 -11.08 15.79 36.28
CA TYR A 458 -12.46 15.66 35.81
C TYR A 458 -13.44 15.63 36.98
N LYS A 459 -14.63 16.17 36.75
CA LYS A 459 -15.78 16.06 37.63
C LYS A 459 -17.02 15.75 36.81
N ASP A 460 -17.58 14.54 36.99
CA ASP A 460 -18.78 14.08 36.30
C ASP A 460 -18.70 14.22 34.77
N ASP A 461 -17.58 13.77 34.18
CA ASP A 461 -17.18 13.87 32.75
C ASP A 461 -16.70 15.25 32.28
N GLU A 462 -16.82 16.29 33.09
CA GLU A 462 -16.39 17.65 32.72
C GLU A 462 -14.93 17.91 33.12
N PRO A 463 -14.06 18.38 32.21
CA PRO A 463 -12.70 18.77 32.52
C PRO A 463 -12.69 20.07 33.33
N MET A 464 -11.98 20.10 34.46
CA MET A 464 -12.00 21.21 35.42
C MET A 464 -10.69 22.00 35.45
N GLU A 465 -9.56 21.31 35.66
CA GLU A 465 -8.26 21.95 35.89
C GLU A 465 -7.15 21.05 35.36
N GLY A 466 -6.24 21.60 34.55
CA GLY A 466 -5.08 20.87 34.02
C GLY A 466 -5.01 20.87 32.50
N THR A 467 -4.31 19.89 31.93
CA THR A 467 -4.04 19.82 30.49
C THR A 467 -4.51 18.48 29.92
N LEU A 468 -5.37 18.55 28.91
CA LEU A 468 -5.74 17.43 28.04
C LEU A 468 -4.66 17.25 26.98
N ILE A 469 -4.15 16.03 26.79
CA ILE A 469 -3.21 15.70 25.73
C ILE A 469 -3.93 14.86 24.66
N GLU A 470 -3.81 15.29 23.42
CA GLU A 470 -4.26 14.59 22.22
C GLU A 470 -3.07 14.41 21.26
N GLU A 471 -3.27 13.68 20.16
CA GLU A 471 -2.17 13.29 19.26
C GLU A 471 -1.42 14.48 18.63
N GLU A 472 -2.13 15.54 18.27
CA GLU A 472 -1.55 16.74 17.60
C GLU A 472 -1.73 18.02 18.42
N SER A 473 -2.32 17.93 19.61
CA SER A 473 -2.66 19.12 20.37
C SER A 473 -2.77 18.87 21.87
N SER A 474 -2.69 19.96 22.63
CA SER A 474 -3.00 19.96 24.05
C SER A 474 -3.91 21.12 24.40
N THR A 475 -4.90 20.85 25.26
CA THR A 475 -5.89 21.84 25.70
C THR A 475 -5.76 22.08 27.20
N ILE A 476 -5.57 23.34 27.59
CA ILE A 476 -5.40 23.75 28.99
C ILE A 476 -6.74 24.27 29.53
N PHE A 477 -7.18 23.68 30.63
CA PHE A 477 -8.41 24.00 31.34
C PHE A 477 -8.11 24.67 32.69
N LYS A 478 -8.91 25.70 33.01
CA LYS A 478 -8.92 26.34 34.33
C LYS A 478 -10.35 26.62 34.76
N ASN A 479 -10.74 26.14 35.95
CA ASN A 479 -12.12 26.26 36.46
C ASN A 479 -13.21 25.83 35.45
N GLY A 480 -12.95 24.81 34.64
CA GLY A 480 -13.89 24.30 33.64
C GLY A 480 -13.96 25.09 32.33
N GLN A 481 -13.08 26.07 32.12
CA GLN A 481 -13.00 26.84 30.88
C GLN A 481 -11.68 26.59 30.17
N ILE A 482 -11.72 26.56 28.83
CA ILE A 482 -10.52 26.51 28.00
C ILE A 482 -9.81 27.85 28.11
N VAL A 483 -8.52 27.82 28.45
CA VAL A 483 -7.67 29.02 28.50
C VAL A 483 -6.66 29.05 27.36
N SER A 484 -6.21 27.88 26.89
CA SER A 484 -5.27 27.77 25.77
C SER A 484 -5.38 26.43 25.06
N GLU A 485 -5.11 26.44 23.76
CA GLU A 485 -4.87 25.24 22.95
C GLU A 485 -3.52 25.38 22.26
N ILE A 486 -2.70 24.34 22.29
CA ILE A 486 -1.37 24.28 21.69
C ILE A 486 -1.38 23.16 20.66
N TYR A 487 -0.99 23.46 19.43
CA TYR A 487 -0.93 22.54 18.30
C TYR A 487 0.52 22.27 17.94
N GLN A 488 0.86 21.01 17.68
CA GLN A 488 2.23 20.55 17.43
C GLN A 488 2.31 19.76 16.11
N ASP A 489 3.49 19.73 15.49
CA ASP A 489 3.73 18.96 14.25
C ASP A 489 4.08 17.50 14.57
N ARG A 490 3.27 16.54 14.10
CA ARG A 490 3.52 15.10 14.25
C ARG A 490 4.81 14.60 13.60
N TYR A 491 5.38 15.35 12.66
CA TYR A 491 6.56 14.92 11.88
C TYR A 491 7.86 15.63 12.30
N ALA A 492 7.83 16.50 13.30
CA ALA A 492 9.02 17.15 13.82
C ALA A 492 9.96 16.10 14.46
N LEU A 493 11.24 16.11 14.09
CA LEU A 493 12.25 15.18 14.62
C LEU A 493 12.62 15.48 16.08
N ASN A 494 12.11 16.58 16.66
CA ASN A 494 12.34 17.02 18.03
C ASN A 494 11.01 17.32 18.72
N ASP A 495 10.93 16.98 20.01
CA ASP A 495 9.72 16.93 20.84
C ASP A 495 9.05 18.29 21.21
N GLU A 496 9.50 19.42 20.66
CA GLU A 496 9.11 20.76 21.14
C GLU A 496 8.69 21.76 20.04
N ASN A 497 8.22 21.30 18.88
CA ASN A 497 7.80 22.23 17.82
C ASN A 497 6.30 22.55 17.91
N ILE A 498 5.98 23.54 18.75
CA ILE A 498 4.69 24.21 18.73
C ILE A 498 4.53 24.89 17.36
N VAL A 499 3.45 24.58 16.66
CA VAL A 499 3.12 25.17 15.35
C VAL A 499 2.18 26.36 15.54
N LYS A 500 1.23 26.25 16.47
CA LYS A 500 0.20 27.26 16.70
C LYS A 500 -0.29 27.19 18.13
N GLN A 501 -0.51 28.34 18.76
CA GLN A 501 -1.11 28.45 20.08
C GLN A 501 -2.29 29.43 20.06
N LYS A 502 -3.43 28.99 20.58
CA LYS A 502 -4.65 29.80 20.75
C LYS A 502 -4.85 30.12 22.22
N PHE A 503 -5.32 31.33 22.51
CA PHE A 503 -5.66 31.81 23.84
C PHE A 503 -7.11 32.26 23.86
N TYR A 504 -7.82 31.88 24.93
CA TYR A 504 -9.24 32.07 25.07
C TYR A 504 -9.58 32.98 26.25
N GLU A 505 -10.53 33.89 26.05
CA GLU A 505 -11.13 34.71 27.10
C GLU A 505 -12.66 34.61 26.98
N ASN A 506 -13.35 34.31 28.10
CA ASN A 506 -14.81 34.12 28.10
C ASN A 506 -15.32 33.15 27.03
N ASN A 507 -14.61 32.03 26.82
CA ASN A 507 -14.90 31.01 25.80
C ASN A 507 -14.87 31.53 24.33
N GLN A 508 -14.20 32.65 24.07
CA GLN A 508 -13.93 33.14 22.72
C GLN A 508 -12.41 33.25 22.49
N ILE A 509 -11.96 32.96 21.28
CA ILE A 509 -10.55 33.16 20.91
C ILE A 509 -10.25 34.66 21.03
N ALA A 510 -9.27 35.00 21.85
CA ALA A 510 -8.82 36.37 22.05
C ALA A 510 -7.52 36.64 21.27
N LYS A 511 -6.63 35.65 21.24
CA LYS A 511 -5.27 35.78 20.67
C LYS A 511 -4.80 34.46 20.09
N ILE A 512 -3.98 34.55 19.03
CA ILE A 512 -3.19 33.45 18.49
C ILE A 512 -1.71 33.83 18.42
N GLN A 513 -0.84 32.82 18.53
CA GLN A 513 0.58 32.88 18.20
C GLN A 513 0.86 31.76 17.19
N ASP A 514 1.39 32.12 16.03
CA ASP A 514 1.69 31.19 14.94
C ASP A 514 3.20 31.12 14.71
N TYR A 515 3.72 29.90 14.69
CA TYR A 515 5.15 29.57 14.57
C TYR A 515 5.44 28.89 13.22
N SER A 516 4.41 28.61 12.42
CA SER A 516 4.49 27.74 11.23
C SER A 516 5.11 28.39 9.98
N PHE A 517 5.45 29.68 10.06
CA PHE A 517 5.96 30.45 8.93
C PHE A 517 6.94 31.54 9.34
N SER A 518 7.60 32.13 8.34
CA SER A 518 8.46 33.30 8.51
C SER A 518 8.23 34.31 7.40
N ILE A 519 8.07 35.57 7.77
CA ILE A 519 7.88 36.68 6.85
C ILE A 519 9.24 37.38 6.67
N VAL A 520 9.80 37.33 5.47
CA VAL A 520 11.13 37.90 5.19
C VAL A 520 11.18 39.40 5.43
N ALA A 521 10.09 40.10 5.13
CA ALA A 521 9.99 41.55 5.30
C ALA A 521 9.85 41.99 6.78
N ASP A 522 9.47 41.09 7.68
CA ASP A 522 9.31 41.35 9.11
C ASP A 522 9.57 40.08 9.94
N PRO A 523 10.85 39.65 10.08
CA PRO A 523 11.17 38.40 10.75
C PRO A 523 10.83 38.44 12.24
N GLN A 524 9.99 37.51 12.70
CA GLN A 524 9.63 37.30 14.09
C GLN A 524 9.81 35.83 14.48
N GLU A 525 9.99 35.56 15.77
CA GLU A 525 9.99 34.20 16.32
C GLU A 525 8.62 33.52 16.16
N PHE A 526 7.56 34.29 16.37
CA PHE A 526 6.17 33.90 16.12
C PHE A 526 5.35 35.14 15.78
N TYR A 527 4.23 34.93 15.10
CA TYR A 527 3.36 36.00 14.63
C TYR A 527 2.08 36.03 15.45
N THR A 528 1.77 37.18 16.02
CA THR A 528 0.59 37.34 16.88
C THR A 528 -0.61 37.88 16.09
N GLY A 529 -1.77 37.26 16.28
CA GLY A 529 -3.08 37.75 15.82
C GLY A 529 -4.02 37.98 17.00
N ILE A 530 -4.71 39.12 17.03
CA ILE A 530 -5.67 39.52 18.07
C ILE A 530 -7.08 39.55 17.48
N PHE A 531 -7.99 38.84 18.11
CA PHE A 531 -9.40 38.79 17.74
C PHE A 531 -10.21 39.84 18.52
N LYS A 532 -11.25 40.36 17.88
CA LYS A 532 -12.29 41.17 18.53
C LYS A 532 -13.66 40.72 18.05
N ASN A 533 -14.54 40.33 18.97
CA ASN A 533 -15.85 39.76 18.66
C ASN A 533 -15.78 38.55 17.70
N GLY A 534 -14.76 37.69 17.88
CA GLY A 534 -14.53 36.51 17.05
C GLY A 534 -14.00 36.77 15.64
N LYS A 535 -13.62 38.01 15.29
CA LYS A 535 -13.02 38.35 13.98
C LYS A 535 -11.58 38.84 14.11
N PRO A 536 -10.71 38.58 13.11
CA PRO A 536 -9.39 39.20 13.03
C PRO A 536 -9.48 40.72 13.19
N PHE A 537 -8.72 41.28 14.14
CA PHE A 537 -8.75 42.72 14.44
C PHE A 537 -7.38 43.38 14.26
N SER A 538 -6.31 42.76 14.75
CA SER A 538 -4.95 43.30 14.63
C SER A 538 -3.92 42.18 14.58
N GLY A 539 -2.87 42.35 13.78
CA GLY A 539 -1.78 41.38 13.68
C GLY A 539 -1.95 40.39 12.54
N TYR A 540 -1.26 39.27 12.63
CA TYR A 540 -1.07 38.30 11.54
C TYR A 540 -2.04 37.12 11.67
N PHE A 541 -2.64 36.72 10.55
CA PHE A 541 -3.57 35.61 10.46
C PHE A 541 -3.30 34.83 9.19
N GLU A 542 -2.97 33.55 9.34
CA GLU A 542 -2.97 32.58 8.25
C GLU A 542 -4.41 32.40 7.71
N ASN A 543 -4.57 32.29 6.40
CA ASN A 543 -5.86 31.99 5.80
C ASN A 543 -6.16 30.49 5.88
N ASP A 544 -7.38 30.13 6.30
CA ASP A 544 -7.82 28.73 6.40
C ASP A 544 -8.48 28.22 5.10
N GLU A 545 -8.41 28.99 4.00
CA GLU A 545 -9.17 28.70 2.77
C GLU A 545 -8.59 27.53 1.95
N ASN A 546 -7.30 27.21 2.10
CA ASN A 546 -6.68 26.08 1.42
C ASN A 546 -5.60 25.43 2.30
N ARG A 547 -5.61 24.09 2.41
CA ARG A 547 -4.65 23.31 3.21
C ARG A 547 -3.22 23.35 2.66
N GLU A 548 -3.06 23.48 1.35
CA GLU A 548 -1.79 23.36 0.63
C GLU A 548 -1.18 24.72 0.28
N PHE A 549 -2.01 25.76 0.15
CA PHE A 549 -1.62 27.10 -0.29
C PHE A 549 -2.09 28.14 0.72
N LYS A 550 -1.26 28.36 1.72
CA LYS A 550 -1.57 29.30 2.78
C LYS A 550 -0.95 30.66 2.50
N GLN A 551 -1.59 31.70 2.99
CA GLN A 551 -1.22 33.10 2.89
C GLN A 551 -1.44 33.73 4.24
N VAL A 552 -0.65 34.75 4.57
CA VAL A 552 -0.75 35.44 5.86
C VAL A 552 -1.22 36.86 5.65
N ASN A 553 -2.40 37.18 6.17
CA ASN A 553 -2.94 38.53 6.15
C ASN A 553 -2.56 39.27 7.43
N TYR A 554 -2.07 40.50 7.29
CA TYR A 554 -1.91 41.43 8.39
C TYR A 554 -3.10 42.38 8.46
N TYR A 555 -3.77 42.40 9.62
CA TYR A 555 -4.92 43.25 9.88
C TYR A 555 -4.53 44.45 10.75
N GLU A 556 -5.13 45.60 10.46
CA GLU A 556 -5.06 46.80 11.27
C GLU A 556 -6.48 47.33 11.49
N ASN A 557 -6.92 47.41 12.75
CA ASN A 557 -8.28 47.84 13.14
C ASN A 557 -9.42 47.08 12.42
N GLY A 558 -9.23 45.79 12.17
CA GLY A 558 -10.21 44.90 11.53
C GLY A 558 -10.25 44.97 10.00
N GLN A 559 -9.32 45.70 9.37
CA GLN A 559 -9.18 45.76 7.92
C GLN A 559 -7.86 45.10 7.48
N PRO A 560 -7.85 44.27 6.43
CA PRO A 560 -6.61 43.72 5.89
C PRO A 560 -5.79 44.85 5.26
N LYS A 561 -4.49 44.90 5.59
CA LYS A 561 -3.56 45.94 5.12
C LYS A 561 -2.47 45.35 4.23
N PHE A 562 -1.95 44.19 4.61
CA PHE A 562 -0.96 43.44 3.83
C PHE A 562 -1.36 41.98 3.72
N GLN A 563 -0.93 41.35 2.65
CA GLN A 563 -0.90 39.89 2.51
C GLN A 563 0.53 39.48 2.22
N TYR A 564 0.98 38.42 2.87
CA TYR A 564 2.28 37.81 2.64
C TYR A 564 2.06 36.43 2.00
N SER A 565 2.83 36.18 0.94
CA SER A 565 2.78 34.96 0.15
C SER A 565 4.19 34.64 -0.35
N ASN A 566 4.33 33.61 -1.17
CA ASN A 566 5.58 33.19 -1.78
C ASN A 566 5.33 32.61 -3.17
N ASP A 567 6.39 32.42 -3.94
CA ASP A 567 6.30 31.57 -5.13
C ASP A 567 6.20 30.11 -4.67
N TYR A 568 5.00 29.52 -4.85
CA TYR A 568 4.70 28.18 -4.38
C TYR A 568 5.65 27.13 -4.93
N LEU A 569 5.99 27.21 -6.22
CA LEU A 569 6.87 26.23 -6.87
C LEU A 569 8.26 26.23 -6.24
N SER A 570 8.74 27.43 -5.90
CA SER A 570 10.04 27.62 -5.27
C SER A 570 10.08 27.12 -3.82
N ASN A 571 8.92 26.89 -3.20
CA ASN A 571 8.78 26.43 -1.81
C ASN A 571 8.15 25.04 -1.65
N MET A 572 7.96 24.30 -2.75
CA MET A 572 7.41 22.92 -2.70
C MET A 572 8.29 21.98 -1.87
N ASP A 573 9.60 22.22 -1.75
CA ASP A 573 10.48 21.34 -0.97
C ASP A 573 10.37 21.59 0.56
N GLU A 574 9.78 22.71 1.01
CA GLU A 574 9.75 23.16 2.41
C GLU A 574 8.33 23.18 3.01
N TYR A 575 7.60 22.07 2.93
CA TYR A 575 6.21 21.98 3.45
C TYR A 575 6.04 22.21 4.97
N ARG A 576 7.11 22.13 5.76
CA ARG A 576 7.03 22.17 7.24
C ARG A 576 7.13 23.57 7.83
N HIS A 577 7.77 24.50 7.14
CA HIS A 577 7.95 25.88 7.58
C HIS A 577 8.07 26.79 6.36
N GLN A 578 7.05 27.61 6.12
CA GLN A 578 6.98 28.40 4.89
C GLN A 578 7.67 29.76 5.05
N TYR A 579 8.53 30.13 4.10
CA TYR A 579 9.06 31.48 3.97
C TYR A 579 8.16 32.29 3.05
N TYR A 580 7.66 33.43 3.54
CA TYR A 580 6.86 34.38 2.78
C TYR A 580 7.71 35.61 2.46
N ASP A 581 8.11 35.72 1.20
CA ASP A 581 8.99 36.75 0.64
C ASP A 581 8.26 37.75 -0.28
N ILE A 582 7.00 37.48 -0.62
CA ILE A 582 6.16 38.34 -1.44
C ILE A 582 5.16 39.08 -0.57
N LYS A 583 5.17 40.42 -0.66
CA LYS A 583 4.25 41.31 0.05
C LYS A 583 3.26 41.99 -0.90
N SER A 584 1.98 41.74 -0.68
CA SER A 584 0.85 42.42 -1.34
C SER A 584 0.23 43.47 -0.41
N THR A 585 -0.34 44.53 -0.98
CA THR A 585 -1.04 45.60 -0.25
C THR A 585 -2.52 45.63 -0.63
N PHE A 586 -3.38 45.96 0.34
CA PHE A 586 -4.82 46.07 0.10
C PHE A 586 -5.27 47.53 -0.06
N LYS A 587 -6.26 47.73 -0.94
CA LYS A 587 -7.06 48.95 -1.04
C LYS A 587 -8.51 48.56 -1.32
N ASP A 588 -9.45 49.08 -0.52
CA ASP A 588 -10.88 48.80 -0.62
C ASP A 588 -11.22 47.29 -0.61
N GLY A 589 -10.44 46.52 0.17
CA GLY A 589 -10.63 45.06 0.33
C GLY A 589 -10.09 44.21 -0.82
N LYS A 590 -9.42 44.80 -1.82
CA LYS A 590 -8.76 44.08 -2.93
C LYS A 590 -7.26 44.33 -2.94
N ILE A 591 -6.51 43.42 -3.54
CA ILE A 591 -5.06 43.61 -3.73
C ILE A 591 -4.84 44.76 -4.72
N TYR A 592 -4.04 45.74 -4.29
CA TYR A 592 -3.72 46.95 -5.05
C TYR A 592 -2.33 46.86 -5.68
N ASP A 593 -1.33 46.43 -4.91
CA ASP A 593 0.00 46.08 -5.41
C ASP A 593 0.38 44.70 -4.88
N GLY A 594 0.88 43.80 -5.73
CA GLY A 594 1.35 42.46 -5.34
C GLY A 594 0.70 41.35 -6.16
N ILE A 595 0.57 40.17 -5.55
CA ILE A 595 0.06 38.96 -6.21
C ILE A 595 -1.29 38.55 -5.63
N GLU A 596 -2.21 38.19 -6.51
CA GLU A 596 -3.48 37.53 -6.21
C GLU A 596 -3.47 36.10 -6.77
N TYR A 597 -3.91 35.12 -5.98
CA TYR A 597 -3.91 33.72 -6.39
C TYR A 597 -5.32 33.19 -6.59
N THR A 598 -5.49 32.28 -7.56
CA THR A 598 -6.74 31.54 -7.76
C THR A 598 -6.45 30.07 -8.03
N ILE A 599 -7.17 29.17 -7.34
CA ILE A 599 -6.90 27.73 -7.35
C ILE A 599 -8.09 27.00 -7.96
N GLY A 600 -7.82 26.17 -8.98
CA GLY A 600 -8.75 25.23 -9.60
C GLY A 600 -8.34 23.77 -9.37
N SER A 601 -9.13 22.82 -9.85
CA SER A 601 -8.90 21.37 -9.61
C SER A 601 -7.64 20.81 -10.29
N LYS A 602 -7.18 21.43 -11.39
CA LYS A 602 -5.99 21.04 -12.16
C LYS A 602 -5.15 22.23 -12.62
N GLN A 603 -5.44 23.42 -12.08
CA GLN A 603 -4.77 24.65 -12.47
C GLN A 603 -4.60 25.60 -11.30
N PHE A 604 -3.57 26.44 -11.38
CA PHE A 604 -3.26 27.49 -10.42
C PHE A 604 -2.92 28.77 -11.18
N ILE A 605 -3.54 29.88 -10.79
CA ILE A 605 -3.36 31.18 -11.45
C ILE A 605 -2.73 32.15 -10.46
N SER A 606 -1.64 32.80 -10.88
CA SER A 606 -0.99 33.88 -10.12
C SER A 606 -1.12 35.18 -10.91
N LYS A 607 -1.91 36.14 -10.42
CA LYS A 607 -2.12 37.45 -11.04
C LYS A 607 -1.22 38.49 -10.38
N TYR A 608 -0.43 39.22 -11.16
CA TYR A 608 0.50 40.25 -10.67
C TYR A 608 -0.07 41.65 -10.94
N LEU A 609 -0.41 42.37 -9.88
CA LEU A 609 -1.04 43.69 -9.93
C LEU A 609 -0.05 44.80 -9.53
N THR A 610 -0.15 45.94 -10.21
CA THR A 610 0.55 47.18 -9.85
C THR A 610 -0.42 48.34 -9.98
N ASN A 611 -0.57 49.14 -8.92
CA ASN A 611 -1.52 50.24 -8.80
C ASN A 611 -2.98 49.86 -9.11
N GLY A 612 -3.37 48.61 -8.82
CA GLY A 612 -4.70 48.05 -9.06
C GLY A 612 -4.94 47.54 -10.48
N GLU A 613 -3.92 47.55 -11.35
CA GLU A 613 -4.01 47.05 -12.72
C GLU A 613 -3.19 45.76 -12.89
N LEU A 614 -3.78 44.75 -13.54
CA LEU A 614 -3.10 43.49 -13.88
C LEU A 614 -2.00 43.75 -14.91
N LYS A 615 -0.75 43.40 -14.59
CA LYS A 615 0.41 43.57 -15.48
C LYS A 615 0.83 42.25 -16.12
N SER A 616 0.79 41.17 -15.36
CA SER A 616 1.06 39.82 -15.85
C SER A 616 0.25 38.80 -15.06
N PHE A 617 0.16 37.57 -15.57
CA PHE A 617 -0.32 36.43 -14.81
C PHE A 617 0.35 35.13 -15.27
N ASP A 618 0.47 34.18 -14.34
CA ASP A 618 0.91 32.81 -14.62
C ASP A 618 -0.28 31.86 -14.64
N TRP A 619 -0.24 30.93 -15.58
CA TRP A 619 -1.16 29.80 -15.67
C TRP A 619 -0.39 28.50 -15.49
N ASP A 620 -0.47 27.94 -14.28
CA ASP A 620 0.14 26.68 -13.89
C ASP A 620 -0.85 25.54 -14.09
N LEU A 621 -0.42 24.48 -14.78
CA LEU A 621 -1.23 23.31 -15.13
C LEU A 621 -0.64 22.04 -14.53
N PHE A 622 -1.48 21.23 -13.89
CA PHE A 622 -1.08 20.01 -13.19
C PHE A 622 -1.83 18.77 -13.71
N ALA A 623 -1.11 17.66 -13.92
CA ALA A 623 -1.68 16.32 -14.06
C ALA A 623 -0.73 15.26 -13.47
N MET A 624 -1.12 13.98 -13.44
CA MET A 624 -0.30 12.90 -12.87
C MET A 624 1.05 12.83 -13.61
N ASN A 625 2.11 13.30 -12.96
CA ASN A 625 3.48 13.47 -13.49
C ASN A 625 3.66 14.55 -14.59
N TYR A 626 2.80 15.58 -14.61
CA TYR A 626 2.92 16.70 -15.56
C TYR A 626 2.75 18.04 -14.84
N PHE A 627 3.69 18.95 -15.11
CA PHE A 627 3.61 20.35 -14.71
C PHE A 627 4.04 21.23 -15.90
N ASN A 628 3.30 22.32 -16.14
CA ASN A 628 3.73 23.39 -17.04
C ASN A 628 3.22 24.76 -16.54
N ARG A 629 4.03 25.81 -16.74
CA ARG A 629 3.67 27.21 -16.49
C ARG A 629 3.62 27.97 -17.81
N ILE A 630 2.50 28.62 -18.09
CA ILE A 630 2.38 29.60 -19.17
C ILE A 630 2.34 31.00 -18.54
N HIS A 631 3.38 31.80 -18.77
CA HIS A 631 3.44 33.19 -18.34
C HIS A 631 2.82 34.11 -19.39
N PHE A 632 2.04 35.10 -18.95
CA PHE A 632 1.43 36.14 -19.79
C PHE A 632 1.80 37.53 -19.26
N GLU A 633 2.28 38.41 -20.13
CA GLU A 633 2.66 39.78 -19.76
C GLU A 633 2.06 40.80 -20.75
N LEU A 634 1.43 41.85 -20.23
CA LEU A 634 0.89 42.94 -21.04
C LEU A 634 1.97 44.02 -21.26
N ASN A 635 2.41 44.15 -22.50
CA ASN A 635 3.36 45.16 -22.93
C ASN A 635 2.70 46.08 -23.98
N GLY A 636 2.17 47.22 -23.52
CA GLY A 636 1.43 48.17 -24.35
C GLY A 636 0.19 47.53 -24.99
N ASN A 637 0.16 47.47 -26.31
CA ASN A 637 -0.91 46.81 -27.09
C ASN A 637 -0.58 45.36 -27.44
N SER A 638 0.33 44.72 -26.70
CA SER A 638 0.70 43.34 -26.97
C SER A 638 0.74 42.49 -25.70
N ILE A 639 0.34 41.23 -25.84
CA ILE A 639 0.40 40.21 -24.80
C ILE A 639 1.54 39.27 -25.17
N GLU A 640 2.60 39.30 -24.39
CA GLU A 640 3.73 38.38 -24.53
C GLU A 640 3.45 37.11 -23.72
N MET A 641 3.77 35.95 -24.28
CA MET A 641 3.49 34.65 -23.70
C MET A 641 4.76 33.79 -23.68
N HIS A 642 4.98 33.06 -22.60
CA HIS A 642 6.12 32.14 -22.46
C HIS A 642 5.67 30.81 -21.87
N ASP A 643 5.96 29.71 -22.57
CA ASP A 643 5.71 28.35 -22.12
C ASP A 643 7.00 27.80 -21.51
N LEU A 644 6.96 27.50 -20.21
CA LEU A 644 8.15 27.09 -19.46
C LEU A 644 8.65 25.70 -19.88
N GLN A 645 7.76 24.74 -20.12
CA GLN A 645 8.12 23.36 -20.44
C GLN A 645 8.65 23.24 -21.88
N GLU A 646 8.03 23.92 -22.84
CA GLU A 646 8.53 23.96 -24.22
C GLU A 646 9.68 24.96 -24.42
N ASN A 647 9.90 25.86 -23.46
CA ASN A 647 10.84 26.98 -23.53
C ASN A 647 10.63 27.82 -24.81
N LYS A 648 9.37 28.09 -25.14
CA LYS A 648 8.96 28.86 -26.34
C LYS A 648 8.31 30.17 -25.94
N LYS A 649 8.39 31.16 -26.84
CA LYS A 649 7.74 32.46 -26.68
C LYS A 649 6.78 32.74 -27.83
N ALA A 650 5.69 33.42 -27.51
CA ALA A 650 4.74 33.93 -28.47
C ALA A 650 4.31 35.35 -28.10
N LYS A 651 3.74 36.05 -29.06
CA LYS A 651 3.25 37.42 -28.86
C LYS A 651 1.93 37.60 -29.57
N ILE A 652 0.95 38.19 -28.90
CA ILE A 652 -0.30 38.62 -29.50
C ILE A 652 -0.27 40.14 -29.60
N THR A 653 -0.47 40.72 -30.79
CA THR A 653 -0.64 42.17 -30.95
C THR A 653 -2.11 42.53 -31.16
N LEU A 654 -2.54 43.63 -30.53
CA LEU A 654 -3.91 44.13 -30.55
C LEU A 654 -3.93 45.52 -31.21
N ASP A 655 -4.37 45.56 -32.47
CA ASP A 655 -4.48 46.79 -33.25
C ASP A 655 -5.94 47.26 -33.23
N PHE A 656 -6.23 48.27 -32.40
CA PHE A 656 -7.56 48.87 -32.27
C PHE A 656 -7.77 50.01 -33.28
N SER A 657 -8.85 49.95 -34.05
CA SER A 657 -9.34 51.02 -34.93
C SER A 657 -10.79 51.39 -34.58
N GLU A 658 -11.35 52.46 -35.16
CA GLU A 658 -12.72 52.92 -34.85
C GLU A 658 -13.79 51.82 -34.98
N ASP A 659 -13.65 50.96 -36.01
CA ASP A 659 -14.63 49.93 -36.35
C ASP A 659 -14.08 48.49 -36.32
N ASN A 660 -12.80 48.29 -36.00
CA ASN A 660 -12.20 46.94 -36.05
C ASN A 660 -11.13 46.72 -34.98
N LEU A 661 -11.01 45.46 -34.52
CA LEU A 661 -9.90 44.94 -33.75
C LEU A 661 -9.13 43.92 -34.60
N SER A 662 -7.88 44.21 -34.96
CA SER A 662 -6.98 43.19 -35.54
C SER A 662 -6.13 42.55 -34.44
N VAL A 663 -6.16 41.23 -34.38
CA VAL A 663 -5.44 40.38 -33.41
C VAL A 663 -4.50 39.49 -34.21
N LYS A 664 -3.18 39.60 -33.97
CA LYS A 664 -2.16 38.79 -34.64
C LYS A 664 -1.38 37.98 -33.64
N LEU A 665 -1.23 36.69 -33.89
CA LEU A 665 -0.38 35.79 -33.11
C LEU A 665 0.97 35.62 -33.81
N TYR A 666 2.05 35.86 -33.08
CA TYR A 666 3.42 35.68 -33.52
C TYR A 666 4.11 34.56 -32.73
N THR A 667 4.90 33.73 -33.41
CA THR A 667 5.90 32.82 -32.82
C THR A 667 7.20 32.98 -33.59
N ASP A 668 8.35 33.01 -32.92
CA ASP A 668 9.67 33.22 -33.57
C ASP A 668 9.72 34.44 -34.50
N ASN A 669 8.98 35.51 -34.15
CA ASN A 669 8.79 36.73 -34.95
C ASN A 669 8.03 36.57 -36.28
N TYR A 670 7.44 35.41 -36.56
CA TYR A 670 6.58 35.19 -37.71
C TYR A 670 5.10 35.24 -37.31
N ILE A 671 4.25 35.81 -38.17
CA ILE A 671 2.79 35.77 -37.99
C ILE A 671 2.32 34.35 -38.27
N VAL A 672 1.75 33.71 -37.24
CA VAL A 672 1.17 32.37 -37.32
C VAL A 672 -0.31 32.43 -37.66
N ASP A 673 -1.02 33.43 -37.13
CA ASP A 673 -2.42 33.68 -37.46
C ASP A 673 -2.79 35.16 -37.27
N GLU A 674 -3.80 35.61 -38.01
CA GLU A 674 -4.35 36.97 -37.92
C GLU A 674 -5.87 36.93 -38.04
N ARG A 675 -6.55 37.62 -37.12
CA ARG A 675 -8.01 37.81 -37.15
C ARG A 675 -8.34 39.29 -37.07
N THR A 676 -9.27 39.74 -37.91
CA THR A 676 -9.87 41.07 -37.80
C THR A 676 -11.33 40.93 -37.44
N TYR A 677 -11.72 41.47 -36.30
CA TYR A 677 -13.11 41.57 -35.87
C TYR A 677 -13.67 42.92 -36.28
N ASN A 678 -14.88 42.94 -36.83
CA ASN A 678 -15.60 44.16 -37.16
C ASN A 678 -16.55 44.51 -36.01
N THR A 679 -16.28 45.61 -35.31
CA THR A 679 -17.05 46.03 -34.13
C THR A 679 -18.41 46.63 -34.48
N ASN A 680 -18.71 46.88 -35.77
CA ASN A 680 -20.05 47.19 -36.24
C ASN A 680 -20.82 45.91 -36.56
N LYS A 681 -21.66 45.47 -35.60
CA LYS A 681 -22.61 44.36 -35.76
C LYS A 681 -23.68 44.68 -36.80
N ASN A 682 -23.33 44.53 -38.08
CA ASN A 682 -24.27 44.29 -39.18
C ASN A 682 -23.46 43.87 -40.41
N LEU A 683 -23.11 42.59 -40.51
CA LEU A 683 -22.98 41.83 -41.76
C LEU A 683 -22.69 40.36 -41.43
N ALA A 684 -23.42 39.48 -42.10
CA ALA A 684 -23.52 38.05 -41.83
C ALA A 684 -22.18 37.30 -41.93
N GLY A 685 -21.83 36.54 -40.88
CA GLY A 685 -20.78 35.52 -40.93
C GLY A 685 -21.29 34.27 -41.65
N LYS A 686 -20.75 34.01 -42.84
CA LYS A 686 -21.00 32.81 -43.65
C LYS A 686 -20.18 31.62 -43.15
N PHE A 687 -20.87 30.48 -43.00
CA PHE A 687 -20.41 29.10 -43.24
C PHE A 687 -19.35 28.50 -42.30
N VAL A 688 -19.84 27.90 -41.20
CA VAL A 688 -19.08 26.97 -40.34
C VAL A 688 -19.91 25.69 -40.24
N GLU A 689 -19.30 24.53 -40.50
CA GLU A 689 -19.97 23.25 -40.20
C GLU A 689 -20.32 23.22 -38.72
N SER A 690 -21.43 22.58 -38.37
CA SER A 690 -21.86 22.52 -36.97
C SER A 690 -22.48 21.17 -36.65
N ILE A 691 -22.43 20.78 -35.38
CA ILE A 691 -23.14 19.63 -34.84
C ILE A 691 -24.17 20.16 -33.86
N ILE A 692 -25.43 19.77 -34.04
CA ILE A 692 -26.43 19.93 -33.00
C ILE A 692 -26.45 18.65 -32.17
N THR A 693 -26.22 18.76 -30.86
CA THR A 693 -26.34 17.66 -29.90
C THR A 693 -27.59 17.84 -29.04
N TYR A 694 -28.28 16.76 -28.74
CA TYR A 694 -29.49 16.75 -27.92
C TYR A 694 -29.27 15.94 -26.64
N ARG A 695 -29.70 16.50 -25.51
CA ARG A 695 -29.75 15.81 -24.21
C ARG A 695 -31.09 16.01 -23.52
N ILE A 696 -31.44 15.13 -22.60
CA ILE A 696 -32.64 15.25 -21.77
C ILE A 696 -32.24 15.77 -20.39
N GLU A 697 -32.80 16.90 -19.98
CA GLU A 697 -32.71 17.41 -18.61
C GLU A 697 -34.12 17.60 -18.04
N GLY A 698 -34.52 16.73 -17.11
CA GLY A 698 -35.89 16.67 -16.60
C GLY A 698 -36.89 16.26 -17.68
N GLU A 699 -38.00 17.01 -17.84
CA GLU A 699 -39.03 16.78 -18.87
C GLU A 699 -38.81 17.62 -20.15
N LYS A 700 -37.58 18.06 -20.42
CA LYS A 700 -37.25 18.92 -21.57
C LYS A 700 -36.09 18.37 -22.38
N LEU A 701 -36.17 18.59 -23.69
CA LEU A 701 -35.06 18.37 -24.62
C LEU A 701 -34.22 19.65 -24.69
N ILE A 702 -32.92 19.52 -24.44
CA ILE A 702 -31.96 20.61 -24.58
C ILE A 702 -31.12 20.33 -25.82
N SER A 703 -31.06 21.29 -26.74
CA SER A 703 -30.18 21.25 -27.91
C SER A 703 -29.01 22.22 -27.74
N ASN A 704 -27.80 21.76 -27.98
CA ASN A 704 -26.61 22.60 -28.04
C ASN A 704 -26.03 22.56 -29.46
N THR A 705 -25.56 23.69 -29.98
CA THR A 705 -24.92 23.77 -31.31
C THR A 705 -23.43 23.97 -31.13
N ILE A 706 -22.66 22.97 -31.57
CA ILE A 706 -21.20 22.97 -31.56
C ILE A 706 -20.75 23.37 -32.96
N GLN A 707 -20.03 24.48 -33.09
CA GLN A 707 -19.39 24.81 -34.37
C GLN A 707 -18.14 23.95 -34.55
N ILE A 708 -18.09 23.18 -35.64
CA ILE A 708 -16.91 22.40 -36.01
C ILE A 708 -15.93 23.35 -36.71
N LYS A 709 -14.93 23.82 -35.97
CA LYS A 709 -13.74 24.42 -36.59
C LYS A 709 -12.79 23.30 -36.98
N PHE A 710 -12.99 22.70 -38.17
CA PHE A 710 -11.94 21.88 -38.76
C PHE A 710 -10.80 22.78 -39.25
N ARG A 711 -9.71 22.81 -38.48
CA ARG A 711 -8.35 22.81 -39.03
C ARG A 711 -7.51 21.86 -38.18
N GLU A 712 -7.44 20.60 -38.61
CA GLU A 712 -6.25 19.80 -38.36
C GLU A 712 -5.08 20.51 -39.02
N HIS A 713 -4.21 21.12 -38.21
CA HIS A 713 -2.86 21.47 -38.60
C HIS A 713 -1.91 20.88 -37.57
N ASP A 714 -1.41 19.69 -37.88
CA ASP A 714 -0.35 18.98 -37.16
C ASP A 714 1.03 19.64 -37.27
N ASN A 715 1.10 20.96 -37.54
CA ASN A 715 2.36 21.71 -37.63
C ASN A 715 2.24 23.04 -36.88
N TYR A 716 2.16 23.00 -35.54
CA TYR A 716 2.43 24.20 -34.76
C TYR A 716 3.93 24.32 -34.51
N ALA A 717 4.52 25.40 -34.99
CA ALA A 717 5.85 25.85 -34.56
C ALA A 717 5.87 26.37 -33.10
N GLY A 718 4.73 26.36 -32.39
CA GLY A 718 4.57 26.88 -31.02
C GLY A 718 3.79 25.95 -30.08
N SER A 719 3.66 26.35 -28.81
CA SER A 719 2.87 25.63 -27.80
C SER A 719 1.36 25.67 -28.10
N LYS A 720 0.66 24.55 -27.91
CA LYS A 720 -0.82 24.46 -28.07
C LYS A 720 -1.56 25.50 -27.21
N PHE A 721 -0.96 25.88 -26.08
CA PHE A 721 -1.53 26.84 -25.13
C PHE A 721 -1.53 28.27 -25.68
N PHE A 722 -0.56 28.64 -26.53
CA PHE A 722 -0.52 29.96 -27.16
C PHE A 722 -1.69 30.16 -28.13
N TYR A 723 -1.97 29.14 -28.95
CA TYR A 723 -3.11 29.22 -29.86
C TYR A 723 -4.42 29.21 -29.09
N HIS A 724 -4.52 28.41 -28.03
CA HIS A 724 -5.68 28.40 -27.15
C HIS A 724 -5.95 29.79 -26.56
N ALA A 725 -4.97 30.40 -25.90
CA ALA A 725 -5.10 31.74 -25.34
C ALA A 725 -5.46 32.80 -26.40
N TYR A 726 -4.81 32.74 -27.56
CA TYR A 726 -5.17 33.58 -28.70
C TYR A 726 -6.62 33.35 -29.15
N SER A 727 -7.10 32.11 -29.16
CA SER A 727 -8.46 31.73 -29.58
C SER A 727 -9.55 32.35 -28.70
N LEU A 728 -9.26 32.59 -27.42
CA LEU A 728 -10.17 33.16 -26.42
C LEU A 728 -10.38 34.67 -26.56
N ILE A 729 -9.54 35.38 -27.33
CA ILE A 729 -9.68 36.82 -27.53
C ILE A 729 -10.90 37.14 -28.41
N ASN A 730 -11.80 37.98 -27.89
CA ASN A 730 -13.01 38.46 -28.56
C ASN A 730 -12.96 39.99 -28.81
N ASP A 731 -14.00 40.52 -29.45
CA ASP A 731 -14.12 41.92 -29.88
C ASP A 731 -14.95 42.80 -28.93
N GLU A 732 -15.24 42.32 -27.72
CA GLU A 732 -16.08 43.03 -26.77
C GLU A 732 -15.38 44.24 -26.13
N PHE A 733 -14.05 44.29 -26.19
CA PHE A 733 -13.23 45.27 -25.48
C PHE A 733 -12.45 46.17 -26.43
N LYS A 734 -12.34 47.45 -26.05
CA LYS A 734 -11.70 48.51 -26.86
C LYS A 734 -10.29 48.90 -26.39
N THR A 735 -9.75 48.24 -25.37
CA THR A 735 -8.42 48.51 -24.84
C THR A 735 -7.68 47.22 -24.57
N ALA A 736 -6.35 47.23 -24.74
CA ALA A 736 -5.52 46.06 -24.49
C ALA A 736 -5.63 45.56 -23.03
N GLN A 737 -5.69 46.49 -22.07
CA GLN A 737 -5.87 46.14 -20.65
C GLN A 737 -7.17 45.38 -20.39
N ASN A 738 -8.30 45.79 -20.99
CA ASN A 738 -9.57 45.10 -20.78
C ASN A 738 -9.59 43.73 -21.46
N VAL A 739 -8.99 43.61 -22.66
CA VAL A 739 -8.79 42.30 -23.30
C VAL A 739 -7.94 41.40 -22.41
N PHE A 740 -6.85 41.91 -21.83
CA PHE A 740 -5.94 41.16 -20.98
C PHE A 740 -6.61 40.71 -19.67
N ASN A 741 -7.33 41.62 -19.00
CA ASN A 741 -8.11 41.30 -17.80
C ASN A 741 -9.11 40.19 -18.11
N ASN A 742 -9.88 40.33 -19.20
CA ASN A 742 -10.87 39.32 -19.61
C ASN A 742 -10.22 37.98 -19.96
N LEU A 743 -9.07 37.99 -20.65
CA LEU A 743 -8.31 36.78 -20.96
C LEU A 743 -7.92 36.04 -19.67
N SER A 744 -7.42 36.76 -18.66
CA SER A 744 -7.07 36.17 -17.36
C SER A 744 -8.27 35.56 -16.66
N GLU A 745 -9.44 36.20 -16.72
CA GLU A 745 -10.69 35.68 -16.12
C GLU A 745 -11.20 34.45 -16.86
N ILE A 746 -11.20 34.47 -18.20
CA ILE A 746 -11.62 33.32 -19.00
C ILE A 746 -10.72 32.13 -18.73
N ILE A 747 -9.40 32.30 -18.75
CA ILE A 747 -8.45 31.21 -18.44
C ILE A 747 -8.66 30.68 -17.01
N THR A 748 -8.91 31.57 -16.05
CA THR A 748 -9.21 31.17 -14.67
C THR A 748 -10.47 30.30 -14.57
N LEU A 749 -11.49 30.58 -15.38
CA LEU A 749 -12.76 29.83 -15.45
C LEU A 749 -12.71 28.62 -16.39
N ASP A 750 -11.73 28.56 -17.28
CA ASP A 750 -11.62 27.54 -18.32
C ASP A 750 -11.27 26.20 -17.69
N LYS A 751 -12.26 25.30 -17.64
CA LYS A 751 -12.04 23.92 -17.23
C LYS A 751 -11.36 23.20 -18.40
N MET A 752 -10.03 23.19 -18.44
CA MET A 752 -9.28 22.26 -19.28
C MET A 752 -9.44 20.82 -18.75
N GLU A 753 -10.67 20.30 -18.79
CA GLU A 753 -10.96 18.90 -18.56
C GLU A 753 -10.62 18.13 -19.83
N SER A 754 -9.67 17.23 -19.68
CA SER A 754 -9.35 16.18 -20.64
C SER A 754 -10.62 15.44 -21.06
N GLY A 755 -11.16 15.78 -22.23
CA GLY A 755 -11.82 14.84 -23.13
C GLY A 755 -12.93 13.92 -22.61
N GLU A 756 -13.64 14.27 -21.54
CA GLU A 756 -14.91 13.64 -21.20
C GLU A 756 -16.04 14.62 -21.53
N ILE A 757 -16.76 14.35 -22.62
CA ILE A 757 -18.08 14.95 -22.86
C ILE A 757 -19.00 14.35 -21.81
N ASP A 758 -19.01 14.96 -20.62
CA ASP A 758 -19.88 14.55 -19.54
C ASP A 758 -21.31 15.08 -19.77
N GLY A 759 -22.26 14.16 -19.87
CA GLY A 759 -23.69 14.44 -20.02
C GLY A 759 -24.35 13.70 -21.19
N ASN A 760 -25.01 12.57 -20.88
CA ASN A 760 -25.92 11.77 -21.72
C ASN A 760 -26.49 12.48 -22.98
N ILE A 761 -25.72 12.52 -24.07
CA ILE A 761 -26.22 12.93 -25.38
C ILE A 761 -27.09 11.79 -25.92
N ILE A 762 -28.35 12.08 -26.19
CA ILE A 762 -29.31 11.09 -26.69
C ILE A 762 -29.38 11.05 -28.22
N SER A 763 -28.93 12.11 -28.90
CA SER A 763 -28.83 12.16 -30.36
C SER A 763 -28.10 13.41 -30.84
N GLY A 764 -27.78 13.48 -32.13
CA GLY A 764 -27.25 14.69 -32.75
C GLY A 764 -27.28 14.64 -34.27
N VAL A 765 -27.11 15.79 -34.92
CA VAL A 765 -27.07 15.93 -36.38
C VAL A 765 -25.96 16.89 -36.79
N ARG A 766 -25.19 16.50 -37.80
CA ARG A 766 -24.20 17.34 -38.45
C ARG A 766 -24.89 18.18 -39.52
N LEU A 767 -24.56 19.47 -39.54
CA LEU A 767 -24.99 20.42 -40.55
C LEU A 767 -23.81 20.80 -41.43
N ASP A 768 -24.04 20.82 -42.74
CA ASP A 768 -23.12 21.43 -43.70
C ASP A 768 -22.97 22.94 -43.40
N PRO A 769 -22.02 23.63 -44.03
CA PRO A 769 -21.81 25.04 -43.76
C PRO A 769 -23.06 25.89 -44.04
N TYR A 770 -23.96 25.45 -44.92
CA TYR A 770 -25.21 26.12 -45.27
C TYR A 770 -26.37 25.81 -44.32
N GLY A 771 -26.13 25.05 -43.24
CA GLY A 771 -27.13 24.67 -42.25
C GLY A 771 -28.01 23.48 -42.65
N LYS A 772 -27.64 22.72 -43.69
CA LYS A 772 -28.39 21.53 -44.11
C LYS A 772 -27.89 20.28 -43.38
N PRO A 773 -28.80 19.46 -42.83
CA PRO A 773 -28.45 18.16 -42.27
C PRO A 773 -27.70 17.27 -43.26
N THR A 774 -26.58 16.72 -42.82
CA THR A 774 -25.73 15.77 -43.57
C THR A 774 -25.89 14.38 -42.98
N ASP A 775 -25.47 14.21 -41.72
CA ASP A 775 -25.47 12.92 -41.04
C ASP A 775 -26.04 13.04 -39.62
N GLY A 776 -26.86 12.06 -39.21
CA GLY A 776 -27.44 11.98 -37.88
C GLY A 776 -28.91 12.37 -37.83
N THR A 777 -29.40 12.68 -36.63
CA THR A 777 -30.84 12.84 -36.35
C THR A 777 -31.18 14.25 -35.91
N LEU A 778 -31.95 14.95 -36.75
CA LEU A 778 -32.52 16.25 -36.46
C LEU A 778 -33.84 16.07 -35.69
N ILE A 779 -33.93 16.64 -34.49
CA ILE A 779 -35.15 16.65 -33.68
C ILE A 779 -35.75 18.06 -33.74
N THR A 780 -37.00 18.16 -34.17
CA THR A 780 -37.75 19.41 -34.23
C THR A 780 -38.93 19.37 -33.25
N GLU A 781 -39.06 20.37 -32.39
CA GLU A 781 -40.21 20.49 -31.48
C GLU A 781 -41.48 20.91 -32.25
N LEU A 782 -42.61 20.29 -31.91
CA LEU A 782 -43.94 20.54 -32.45
C LEU A 782 -44.87 21.01 -31.32
N PRO A 783 -45.97 21.73 -31.63
CA PRO A 783 -46.94 22.14 -30.63
C PRO A 783 -47.46 20.97 -29.77
N GLY A 784 -47.55 21.19 -28.46
CA GLY A 784 -48.08 20.20 -27.51
C GLY A 784 -47.06 19.19 -26.98
N ASN A 785 -45.79 19.57 -26.80
CA ASN A 785 -44.69 18.74 -26.30
C ASN A 785 -44.50 17.44 -27.11
N LYS A 786 -44.62 17.58 -28.43
CA LYS A 786 -44.37 16.52 -29.40
C LYS A 786 -43.16 16.86 -30.24
N TYR A 787 -42.55 15.86 -30.84
CA TYR A 787 -41.32 16.03 -31.61
C TYR A 787 -41.46 15.35 -32.97
N LYS A 788 -40.76 15.92 -33.95
CA LYS A 788 -40.50 15.31 -35.25
C LYS A 788 -39.04 14.88 -35.27
N ILE A 789 -38.80 13.62 -35.58
CA ILE A 789 -37.46 13.03 -35.71
C ILE A 789 -37.19 12.82 -37.19
N GLN A 790 -36.07 13.35 -37.69
CA GLN A 790 -35.64 13.20 -39.08
C GLN A 790 -34.21 12.67 -39.12
N VAL A 791 -34.01 11.49 -39.73
CA VAL A 791 -32.70 10.83 -39.82
C VAL A 791 -32.08 11.10 -41.18
N TYR A 792 -30.85 11.57 -41.20
CA TYR A 792 -30.08 11.89 -42.39
C TYR A 792 -28.80 11.03 -42.46
N GLU A 793 -28.46 10.61 -43.68
CA GLU A 793 -27.22 9.91 -44.01
C GLU A 793 -26.75 10.41 -45.38
N ASP A 794 -25.50 10.83 -45.49
CA ASP A 794 -24.89 11.43 -46.69
C ASP A 794 -25.75 12.55 -47.32
N GLY A 795 -26.37 13.39 -46.47
CA GLY A 795 -27.21 14.51 -46.89
C GLY A 795 -28.60 14.11 -47.44
N LYS A 796 -28.98 12.84 -47.36
CA LYS A 796 -30.31 12.35 -47.75
C LYS A 796 -31.16 12.05 -46.52
N LEU A 797 -32.42 12.47 -46.55
CA LEU A 797 -33.40 12.12 -45.53
C LEU A 797 -33.80 10.65 -45.68
N ILE A 798 -33.41 9.82 -44.72
CA ILE A 798 -33.64 8.37 -44.73
C ILE A 798 -34.96 8.02 -44.05
N ASN A 799 -35.32 8.71 -42.96
CA ASN A 799 -36.53 8.41 -42.20
C ASN A 799 -37.13 9.67 -41.56
N THR A 800 -38.44 9.67 -41.35
CA THR A 800 -39.16 10.73 -40.61
C THR A 800 -40.25 10.13 -39.74
N ILE A 801 -40.19 10.44 -38.44
CA ILE A 801 -41.21 10.08 -37.45
C ILE A 801 -41.85 11.36 -36.95
N ASN A 802 -43.17 11.52 -37.14
CA ASN A 802 -43.91 12.71 -36.73
C ASN A 802 -44.68 12.46 -35.42
N ASN A 803 -44.99 13.52 -34.68
CA ASN A 803 -45.86 13.50 -33.50
C ASN A 803 -45.37 12.59 -32.35
N VAL A 804 -44.06 12.46 -32.15
CA VAL A 804 -43.47 11.67 -31.06
C VAL A 804 -43.69 12.40 -29.73
N ALA A 805 -44.44 11.81 -28.80
CA ALA A 805 -44.58 12.38 -27.46
C ALA A 805 -43.26 12.32 -26.70
N PHE A 806 -42.95 13.33 -25.85
CA PHE A 806 -41.71 13.40 -25.07
C PHE A 806 -41.34 12.07 -24.38
N LYS A 807 -42.31 11.43 -23.69
CA LYS A 807 -42.12 10.14 -22.99
C LYS A 807 -41.67 8.97 -23.88
N ASN A 808 -41.87 9.07 -25.19
CA ASN A 808 -41.51 8.04 -26.17
C ASN A 808 -40.28 8.44 -26.99
N LEU A 809 -39.72 9.63 -26.76
CA LEU A 809 -38.67 10.21 -27.60
C LEU A 809 -37.41 9.34 -27.64
N GLU A 810 -36.92 8.91 -26.48
CA GLU A 810 -35.73 8.07 -26.37
C GLU A 810 -35.94 6.68 -27.02
N THR A 811 -37.13 6.10 -26.84
CA THR A 811 -37.49 4.80 -27.42
C THR A 811 -37.58 4.86 -28.95
N GLU A 812 -38.17 5.92 -29.51
CA GLU A 812 -38.28 6.09 -30.96
C GLU A 812 -36.92 6.45 -31.60
N LEU A 813 -36.04 7.17 -30.89
CA LEU A 813 -34.65 7.37 -31.29
C LEU A 813 -33.91 6.03 -31.36
N LYS A 814 -33.99 5.18 -30.33
CA LYS A 814 -33.37 3.84 -30.31
C LYS A 814 -33.85 2.96 -31.48
N LYS A 815 -35.14 2.98 -31.80
CA LYS A 815 -35.70 2.25 -32.96
C LYS A 815 -35.17 2.76 -34.30
N ALA A 816 -34.96 4.07 -34.42
CA ALA A 816 -34.50 4.70 -35.66
C ALA A 816 -33.04 4.33 -36.00
N PHE A 817 -32.22 3.95 -35.02
CA PHE A 817 -30.79 3.64 -35.19
C PHE A 817 -30.45 2.13 -35.25
N GLY A 818 -31.40 1.23 -35.02
CA GLY A 818 -31.19 -0.22 -35.20
C GLY A 818 -30.06 -0.86 -34.37
N ARG A 819 -29.61 -0.23 -33.27
CA ARG A 819 -28.63 -0.77 -32.33
C ARG A 819 -29.00 -0.38 -30.88
N ASN A 820 -28.83 -1.33 -29.95
CA ASN A 820 -29.02 -1.17 -28.51
C ASN A 820 -27.92 -0.32 -27.89
#